data_AF-A0A2G2VNV0-F1
#
_entry.id   AF-A0A2G2VNV0-F1
#
_cell.length_a   1.000
_cell.length_b   1.000
_cell.length_c   1.000
_cell.angle_alpha   90.00
_cell.angle_beta   90.00
_cell.angle_gamma   90.00
#
_symmetry.space_group_name_H-M   'P 1'
#
loop_
_entity.id
_entity.type
_entity.pdbx_description
1 polymer ?
#
loop_
_entity_poly.entity_id
_entity_poly.type
_entity_poly.pdbx_seq_one_letter_code
_entity_poly.pdbx_strand_id
1 'polypeptide(L)'
;MAVVSSYRFLSLSFSSNPNTPASCCTCVKMKTPGAVNKDAAAILWYKHDLRIDDHPGIVVASSMHRTLVPLYIFDPRILSRFSDDMVELLLFALEDLKRSLKERGSNLMIRFGAAESVIEGLVKEVKVTNIYVEEEVEFGLWRMLEGVKETLDTIPSAEGTPKLVIWNTPFYDMKSLKVLPKSYAEFKKLKLLITSPLSSQVLPNEDLSFSWGTLPTLEDLKKFMDDNVGMSRNRWALIEKASSTSELQKAQTATLSTVVQGLREQEFIENSPNDSTLKKIQRKRHVKSVFVTQSGNIVGGGTNLVLNALSAYLRYLEETSQDEWQEVHEKMRAVETREGASFGALFGSALLLGIISRRRVYYEAIEYEKERNAGSILPFGYLAKTVAAAFNTVCSIEWYTLLALKGKEASWRGSPVRVWRWNGYLIHYTLTGDEGPALLLVHGFGALWSHYRDNIDNIAEGGNRVWAMTLLGFGESEKPNIVYTEVVWAKLLRDFIIEVVREPVHLVGNSIGGYIAAIVTCLWPALAKSVILLNSAGIVVPGYSGACRSDVRETSGAAWLGARFLSLFLRLNLRNTLKSCYPIRSDRADKWLIQEMLRASYDPGVVVVLESIFSFDLSVPLNYLLQGFEKRVLVLQGMKDPLCDSRSRLAMLREHSEGIVIRELNAGHCPHDEKPEEINSIIQEWVVTLESEVLTTSSKRLGLDC
;
A
#
# COMPACT_ATOMS: atom_id res chain seq x y z
N MET A 1 49.27 -17.26 -13.06
CA MET A 1 50.57 -16.66 -13.41
C MET A 1 50.36 -15.69 -14.56
N ALA A 2 51.08 -14.57 -14.52
CA ALA A 2 51.01 -13.34 -15.34
C ALA A 2 50.96 -13.59 -16.87
N VAL A 3 50.51 -12.66 -17.73
CA VAL A 3 51.21 -11.39 -18.07
C VAL A 3 50.25 -10.33 -18.66
N VAL A 4 50.25 -9.16 -18.00
CA VAL A 4 50.32 -7.76 -18.48
C VAL A 4 49.67 -7.39 -19.82
N SER A 5 48.70 -6.45 -19.77
CA SER A 5 48.67 -5.33 -20.71
C SER A 5 48.09 -4.07 -20.04
N SER A 6 48.95 -3.07 -20.02
CA SER A 6 48.82 -1.72 -19.47
C SER A 6 47.91 -0.82 -20.31
N TYR A 7 46.96 -0.13 -19.67
CA TYR A 7 46.44 1.14 -20.19
C TYR A 7 46.39 2.21 -19.09
N ARG A 8 46.89 3.37 -19.47
CA ARG A 8 47.28 4.51 -18.64
C ARG A 8 46.09 5.24 -18.00
N PHE A 9 46.32 5.57 -16.74
CA PHE A 9 45.87 6.71 -15.94
C PHE A 9 45.20 7.88 -16.69
N LEU A 10 43.99 8.21 -16.22
CA LEU A 10 43.47 9.58 -16.14
C LEU A 10 42.97 9.80 -14.71
N SER A 11 43.86 10.29 -13.86
CA SER A 11 43.54 10.84 -12.54
C SER A 11 42.82 12.18 -12.75
N LEU A 12 41.53 12.26 -12.43
CA LEU A 12 40.84 13.54 -12.24
C LEU A 12 40.96 13.93 -10.77
N SER A 13 42.02 14.67 -10.46
CA SER A 13 42.15 15.45 -9.24
C SER A 13 41.23 16.67 -9.34
N PHE A 14 40.16 16.70 -8.55
CA PHE A 14 39.38 17.92 -8.35
C PHE A 14 40.08 18.78 -7.29
N SER A 15 40.78 19.81 -7.79
CA SER A 15 41.29 20.94 -7.02
C SER A 15 40.11 21.76 -6.46
N SER A 16 40.17 22.04 -5.16
CA SER A 16 39.30 22.98 -4.46
C SER A 16 39.60 24.41 -4.91
N ASN A 17 38.64 25.05 -5.57
CA ASN A 17 38.71 26.48 -5.86
C ASN A 17 37.55 27.20 -5.14
N PRO A 18 37.81 28.02 -4.10
CA PRO A 18 36.80 28.80 -3.43
C PRO A 18 36.65 30.12 -4.19
N ASN A 19 35.62 30.23 -5.03
CA ASN A 19 34.97 31.47 -5.47
C ASN A 19 34.19 31.22 -6.77
N THR A 20 32.88 31.01 -6.67
CA THR A 20 31.89 31.37 -7.70
C THR A 20 30.47 31.34 -7.10
N PRO A 21 29.56 32.22 -7.56
CA PRO A 21 28.40 32.67 -6.79
C PRO A 21 27.21 31.71 -6.84
N ALA A 22 26.32 31.86 -5.86
CA ALA A 22 25.06 31.14 -5.66
C ALA A 22 24.31 30.79 -6.97
N SER A 23 24.32 29.51 -7.36
CA SER A 23 23.54 29.03 -8.51
C SER A 23 22.17 28.52 -8.06
N CYS A 24 21.17 29.39 -8.27
CA CYS A 24 19.80 29.09 -8.71
C CYS A 24 19.16 27.76 -8.25
N CYS A 25 18.38 27.83 -7.16
CA CYS A 25 17.34 26.85 -6.84
C CYS A 25 16.25 26.90 -7.93
N THR A 26 16.31 26.00 -8.91
CA THR A 26 15.27 25.88 -9.93
C THR A 26 14.95 24.42 -10.15
N CYS A 27 13.78 23.98 -9.66
CA CYS A 27 12.80 23.13 -10.35
C CYS A 27 11.72 22.66 -9.35
N VAL A 28 10.91 23.59 -8.85
CA VAL A 28 9.54 23.26 -8.39
C VAL A 28 8.65 23.51 -9.58
N LYS A 29 8.02 22.46 -10.11
CA LYS A 29 7.01 22.62 -11.16
C LYS A 29 5.76 23.24 -10.54
N MET A 30 5.52 24.51 -10.82
CA MET A 30 4.21 25.11 -10.62
C MET A 30 3.85 26.00 -11.81
N LYS A 31 2.57 26.00 -12.19
CA LYS A 31 1.97 27.14 -12.86
C LYS A 31 2.04 28.30 -11.87
N THR A 32 2.79 29.34 -12.19
CA THR A 32 2.80 30.58 -11.40
C THR A 32 1.37 31.10 -11.30
N PRO A 33 0.81 31.28 -10.08
CA PRO A 33 -0.42 32.03 -9.94
C PRO A 33 -0.18 33.46 -10.47
N GLY A 34 -1.18 34.08 -11.10
CA GLY A 34 -1.15 35.52 -11.40
C GLY A 34 -0.94 36.37 -10.14
N ALA A 35 -0.78 37.69 -10.30
CA ALA A 35 -0.46 38.63 -9.21
C ALA A 35 -1.16 38.29 -7.88
N VAL A 36 -0.37 37.85 -6.89
CA VAL A 36 -0.85 37.44 -5.56
C VAL A 36 -0.81 38.64 -4.62
N ASN A 37 -1.91 38.91 -3.92
CA ASN A 37 -1.93 39.90 -2.86
C ASN A 37 -1.10 39.38 -1.67
N LYS A 38 0.08 39.97 -1.43
CA LYS A 38 1.02 39.50 -0.40
C LYS A 38 0.54 39.73 1.03
N ASP A 39 -0.45 40.60 1.22
CA ASP A 39 -1.03 40.95 2.53
C ASP A 39 -2.19 40.03 2.93
N ALA A 40 -2.62 39.11 2.04
CA ALA A 40 -3.62 38.11 2.37
C ALA A 40 -2.98 36.87 3.02
N ALA A 41 -3.71 36.25 3.95
CA ALA A 41 -3.26 35.03 4.60
C ALA A 41 -3.37 33.82 3.66
N ALA A 42 -2.43 32.89 3.80
CA ALA A 42 -2.48 31.58 3.15
C ALA A 42 -2.61 30.46 4.18
N ILE A 43 -3.26 29.36 3.79
CA ILE A 43 -3.31 28.13 4.60
C ILE A 43 -2.29 27.14 4.04
N LEU A 44 -1.51 26.51 4.91
CA LEU A 44 -0.77 25.30 4.58
C LEU A 44 -1.46 24.10 5.23
N TRP A 45 -2.14 23.30 4.41
CA TRP A 45 -2.92 22.17 4.88
C TRP A 45 -2.09 20.89 4.90
N TYR A 46 -1.79 20.43 6.12
CA TYR A 46 -1.15 19.16 6.41
C TYR A 46 -2.19 18.03 6.42
N LYS A 47 -1.87 16.94 5.70
CA LYS A 47 -2.61 15.66 5.71
C LYS A 47 -1.65 14.56 6.09
N HIS A 48 -0.57 14.49 5.31
CA HIS A 48 0.69 13.81 5.58
C HIS A 48 1.79 14.88 5.56
N ASP A 49 3.06 14.44 5.50
CA ASP A 49 4.22 15.32 5.48
C ASP A 49 4.34 16.19 6.75
N LEU A 50 4.22 15.54 7.92
CA LEU A 50 4.20 16.16 9.25
C LEU A 50 5.58 16.62 9.74
N ARG A 51 6.33 17.31 8.88
CA ARG A 51 7.63 17.90 9.19
C ARG A 51 7.70 19.34 8.72
N ILE A 52 8.77 20.00 9.12
CA ILE A 52 9.09 21.39 8.73
C ILE A 52 10.39 21.50 7.94
N ASP A 53 11.28 20.51 8.06
CA ASP A 53 12.48 20.42 7.25
C ASP A 53 12.15 19.79 5.89
N ASP A 54 12.94 20.11 4.88
CA ASP A 54 12.75 19.61 3.52
C ASP A 54 11.28 19.68 3.01
N HIS A 55 10.61 20.81 3.26
CA HIS A 55 9.19 20.97 2.99
C HIS A 55 8.94 22.03 1.90
N PRO A 56 8.75 21.65 0.63
CA PRO A 56 8.54 22.58 -0.49
C PRO A 56 7.31 23.47 -0.32
N GLY A 57 6.23 22.95 0.27
CA GLY A 57 5.02 23.74 0.53
C GLY A 57 5.28 24.99 1.38
N ILE A 58 6.05 24.88 2.46
CA ILE A 58 6.50 26.03 3.27
C ILE A 58 7.32 26.99 2.44
N VAL A 59 8.32 26.50 1.69
CA VAL A 59 9.21 27.35 0.87
C VAL A 59 8.41 28.19 -0.13
N VAL A 60 7.47 27.56 -0.84
CA VAL A 60 6.64 28.24 -1.83
C VAL A 60 5.67 29.21 -1.15
N ALA A 61 4.96 28.77 -0.11
CA ALA A 61 3.96 29.59 0.56
C ALA A 61 4.59 30.83 1.20
N SER A 62 5.71 30.68 1.92
CA SER A 62 6.44 31.79 2.55
C SER A 62 7.06 32.77 1.56
N SER A 63 7.32 32.36 0.31
CA SER A 63 7.81 33.27 -0.73
C SER A 63 6.72 34.18 -1.32
N MET A 64 5.45 33.78 -1.19
CA MET A 64 4.29 34.42 -1.82
C MET A 64 3.42 35.20 -0.84
N HIS A 65 3.42 34.84 0.45
CA HIS A 65 2.51 35.39 1.48
C HIS A 65 3.25 35.83 2.73
N ARG A 66 2.78 36.91 3.36
CA ARG A 66 3.29 37.41 4.65
C ARG A 66 2.73 36.67 5.88
N THR A 67 1.62 35.98 5.70
CA THR A 67 0.99 35.20 6.77
C THR A 67 0.71 33.80 6.27
N LEU A 68 1.25 32.81 6.97
CA LEU A 68 0.98 31.40 6.71
C LEU A 68 0.34 30.76 7.95
N VAL A 69 -0.79 30.08 7.73
CA VAL A 69 -1.54 29.36 8.76
C VAL A 69 -1.39 27.86 8.53
N PRO A 70 -0.51 27.17 9.27
CA PRO A 70 -0.45 25.71 9.31
C PRO A 70 -1.76 25.12 9.83
N LEU A 71 -2.39 24.23 9.08
CA LEU A 71 -3.66 23.60 9.40
C LEU A 71 -3.54 22.08 9.35
N TYR A 72 -4.02 21.41 10.39
CA TYR A 72 -4.29 19.98 10.38
C TYR A 72 -5.77 19.71 10.68
N ILE A 73 -6.40 18.85 9.87
CA ILE A 73 -7.82 18.50 9.99
C ILE A 73 -7.92 17.01 10.33
N PHE A 74 -8.55 16.71 11.47
CA PHE A 74 -8.96 15.36 11.83
C PHE A 74 -10.22 14.98 11.04
N ASP A 75 -10.00 14.48 9.83
CA ASP A 75 -11.06 13.99 8.94
C ASP A 75 -11.35 12.50 9.22
N PRO A 76 -12.62 12.11 9.50
CA PRO A 76 -12.98 10.72 9.76
C PRO A 76 -12.56 9.74 8.66
N ARG A 77 -12.51 10.18 7.39
CA ARG A 77 -12.13 9.34 6.24
C ARG A 77 -10.64 8.98 6.24
N ILE A 78 -9.79 9.82 6.83
CA ILE A 78 -8.36 9.54 7.00
C ILE A 78 -8.17 8.67 8.25
N LEU A 79 -8.75 9.08 9.37
CA LEU A 79 -8.60 8.40 10.66
C LEU A 79 -9.14 6.98 10.67
N SER A 80 -10.22 6.69 9.94
CA SER A 80 -10.83 5.35 9.90
C SER A 80 -9.90 4.24 9.40
N ARG A 81 -8.77 4.63 8.80
CA ARG A 81 -7.79 3.74 8.15
C ARG A 81 -6.53 3.52 9.00
N PHE A 82 -6.39 4.29 10.07
CA PHE A 82 -5.27 4.13 10.99
C PHE A 82 -5.63 3.10 12.06
N SER A 83 -4.67 2.22 12.35
CA SER A 83 -4.69 1.43 13.58
C SER A 83 -4.51 2.32 14.80
N ASP A 84 -4.78 1.80 16.00
CA ASP A 84 -4.58 2.56 17.23
C ASP A 84 -3.12 3.03 17.37
N ASP A 85 -2.15 2.17 17.06
CA ASP A 85 -0.73 2.53 17.00
C ASP A 85 -0.43 3.69 16.04
N MET A 86 -1.07 3.71 14.86
CA MET A 86 -0.90 4.78 13.88
C MET A 86 -1.53 6.09 14.36
N VAL A 87 -2.65 6.03 15.08
CA VAL A 87 -3.28 7.22 15.69
C VAL A 87 -2.40 7.76 16.82
N GLU A 88 -1.83 6.91 17.66
CA GLU A 88 -0.86 7.33 18.68
C GLU A 88 0.35 8.01 18.04
N LEU A 89 0.93 7.37 17.03
CA LEU A 89 2.07 7.92 16.29
C LEU A 89 1.74 9.28 15.66
N LEU A 90 0.56 9.41 15.08
CA LEU A 90 0.06 10.68 14.53
C LEU A 90 0.00 11.76 15.61
N LEU A 91 -0.54 11.47 16.79
CA LEU A 91 -0.63 12.45 17.89
C LEU A 91 0.76 12.93 18.32
N PHE A 92 1.72 12.03 18.48
CA PHE A 92 3.10 12.40 18.80
C PHE A 92 3.76 13.24 17.69
N ALA A 93 3.51 12.90 16.43
CA ALA A 93 4.01 13.67 15.30
C ALA A 93 3.41 15.10 15.26
N LEU A 94 2.11 15.24 15.51
CA LEU A 94 1.43 16.53 15.55
C LEU A 94 1.86 17.38 16.75
N GLU A 95 2.15 16.76 17.90
CA GLU A 95 2.70 17.44 19.06
C GLU A 95 4.09 18.03 18.74
N ASP A 96 4.97 17.24 18.13
CA ASP A 96 6.29 17.71 17.71
C ASP A 96 6.20 18.79 16.61
N LEU A 97 5.33 18.61 15.62
CA LEU A 97 5.09 19.59 14.58
C LEU A 97 4.61 20.91 15.18
N LYS A 98 3.62 20.87 16.08
CA LYS A 98 3.09 22.06 16.77
C LYS A 98 4.16 22.76 17.60
N ARG A 99 5.00 22.01 18.33
CA ARG A 99 6.16 22.56 19.07
C ARG A 99 7.15 23.22 18.12
N SER A 100 7.54 22.53 17.05
CA SER A 100 8.54 23.01 16.09
C SER A 100 8.07 24.25 15.32
N LEU A 101 6.76 24.37 15.06
CA LEU A 101 6.16 25.58 14.50
C LEU A 101 6.19 26.76 15.51
N LYS A 102 5.91 26.50 16.80
CA LYS A 102 5.98 27.51 17.87
C LYS A 102 7.38 28.06 18.10
N GLU A 103 8.39 27.20 18.07
CA GLU A 103 9.81 27.61 18.17
C GLU A 103 10.23 28.56 17.04
N ARG A 104 9.47 28.57 15.93
CA ARG A 104 9.69 29.43 14.75
C ARG A 104 8.72 30.59 14.66
N GLY A 105 8.02 30.88 15.75
CA GLY A 105 7.08 31.99 15.84
C GLY A 105 5.76 31.78 15.12
N SER A 106 5.39 30.55 14.75
CA SER A 106 4.07 30.18 14.19
C SER A 106 3.33 29.22 15.13
N ASN A 107 2.24 28.59 14.69
CA ASN A 107 1.53 27.57 15.48
C ASN A 107 0.73 26.63 14.55
N LEU A 108 0.30 25.48 15.05
CA LEU A 108 -0.53 24.53 14.31
C LEU A 108 -2.00 24.69 14.68
N MET A 109 -2.81 25.03 13.68
CA MET A 109 -4.26 25.09 13.79
C MET A 109 -4.85 23.68 13.68
N ILE A 110 -5.67 23.29 14.66
CA ILE A 110 -6.33 21.99 14.71
C ILE A 110 -7.83 22.16 14.51
N ARG A 111 -8.41 21.35 13.63
CA ARG A 111 -9.85 21.30 13.34
C ARG A 111 -10.33 19.85 13.20
N PHE A 112 -11.63 19.65 13.31
CA PHE A 112 -12.30 18.34 13.22
C PHE A 112 -13.45 18.41 12.22
N GLY A 113 -13.67 17.33 11.49
CA GLY A 113 -14.78 17.20 10.55
C GLY A 113 -14.32 17.00 9.10
N ALA A 114 -15.28 17.08 8.18
CA ALA A 114 -15.00 16.97 6.75
C ALA A 114 -14.12 18.14 6.28
N ALA A 115 -13.03 17.84 5.59
CA ALA A 115 -12.08 18.84 5.09
C ALA A 115 -12.76 19.96 4.29
N GLU A 116 -13.76 19.63 3.47
CA GLU A 116 -14.54 20.55 2.64
C GLU A 116 -15.21 21.63 3.51
N SER A 117 -15.99 21.22 4.51
CA SER A 117 -16.71 22.13 5.41
C SER A 117 -15.79 22.95 6.30
N VAL A 118 -14.70 22.33 6.79
CA VAL A 118 -13.72 23.02 7.65
C VAL A 118 -13.00 24.11 6.87
N ILE A 119 -12.54 23.81 5.67
CA ILE A 119 -11.82 24.77 4.82
C ILE A 119 -12.76 25.91 4.38
N GLU A 120 -14.01 25.60 4.01
CA GLU A 120 -15.01 26.61 3.68
C GLU A 120 -15.23 27.60 4.84
N GLY A 121 -15.34 27.09 6.07
CA GLY A 121 -15.46 27.91 7.27
C GLY A 121 -14.23 28.80 7.51
N LEU A 122 -13.02 28.25 7.35
CA LEU A 122 -11.78 28.98 7.57
C LEU A 122 -11.54 30.08 6.52
N VAL A 123 -11.92 29.85 5.27
CA VAL A 123 -11.84 30.87 4.22
C VAL A 123 -12.68 32.09 4.59
N LYS A 124 -13.87 31.88 5.16
CA LYS A 124 -14.76 32.96 5.63
C LYS A 124 -14.22 33.67 6.87
N GLU A 125 -13.57 32.94 7.79
CA GLU A 125 -13.00 33.49 9.03
C GLU A 125 -11.71 34.29 8.78
N VAL A 126 -10.81 33.79 7.94
CA VAL A 126 -9.40 34.25 7.86
C VAL A 126 -9.09 35.06 6.59
N LYS A 127 -10.07 35.29 5.70
CA LYS A 127 -9.88 35.98 4.40
C LYS A 127 -8.71 35.43 3.60
N VAL A 128 -8.71 34.12 3.39
CA VAL A 128 -7.60 33.39 2.77
C VAL A 128 -7.68 33.45 1.26
N THR A 129 -6.55 33.74 0.60
CA THR A 129 -6.47 33.74 -0.88
C THR A 129 -6.00 32.40 -1.45
N ASN A 130 -5.06 31.73 -0.78
CA ASN A 130 -4.46 30.49 -1.30
C ASN A 130 -4.41 29.41 -0.21
N ILE A 131 -4.73 28.18 -0.59
CA ILE A 131 -4.59 26.98 0.25
C ILE A 131 -3.55 26.06 -0.39
N TYR A 132 -2.43 25.85 0.28
CA TYR A 132 -1.33 25.00 -0.16
C TYR A 132 -1.51 23.59 0.39
N VAL A 133 -1.43 22.58 -0.48
CA VAL A 133 -1.64 21.18 -0.12
C VAL A 133 -0.73 20.25 -0.91
N GLU A 134 -0.28 19.15 -0.30
CA GLU A 134 0.53 18.13 -0.98
C GLU A 134 -0.28 17.40 -2.08
N GLU A 135 0.40 17.06 -3.19
CA GLU A 135 -0.09 16.22 -4.27
C GLU A 135 -0.33 14.79 -3.79
N GLU A 136 -1.57 14.34 -3.88
CA GLU A 136 -1.96 13.00 -3.46
C GLU A 136 -1.98 12.03 -4.63
N VAL A 137 -1.54 10.79 -4.44
CA VAL A 137 -1.67 9.71 -5.45
C VAL A 137 -2.89 8.83 -5.21
N GLU A 138 -3.31 8.72 -3.96
CA GLU A 138 -4.42 7.88 -3.56
C GLU A 138 -5.76 8.46 -4.02
N PHE A 139 -6.64 7.60 -4.53
CA PHE A 139 -7.93 7.99 -5.07
C PHE A 139 -8.84 8.65 -4.02
N GLY A 140 -8.92 8.10 -2.81
CA GLY A 140 -9.78 8.65 -1.75
C GLY A 140 -9.38 10.07 -1.33
N LEU A 141 -8.08 10.29 -1.13
CA LEU A 141 -7.54 11.61 -0.79
C LEU A 141 -7.62 12.58 -1.98
N TRP A 142 -7.36 12.11 -3.20
CA TRP A 142 -7.53 12.92 -4.39
C TRP A 142 -8.98 13.39 -4.59
N ARG A 143 -9.98 12.52 -4.35
CA ARG A 143 -11.40 12.90 -4.39
C ARG A 143 -11.74 13.93 -3.32
N MET A 144 -11.16 13.83 -2.12
CA MET A 144 -11.28 14.85 -1.09
C MET A 144 -10.70 16.20 -1.55
N LEU A 145 -9.54 16.22 -2.20
CA LEU A 145 -8.95 17.44 -2.74
C LEU A 145 -9.83 18.08 -3.85
N GLU A 146 -10.39 17.28 -4.75
CA GLU A 146 -11.33 17.79 -5.76
C GLU A 146 -12.61 18.34 -5.10
N GLY A 147 -13.15 17.67 -4.07
CA GLY A 147 -14.32 18.17 -3.33
C GLY A 147 -14.04 19.50 -2.62
N VAL A 148 -12.85 19.66 -2.03
CA VAL A 148 -12.41 20.95 -1.46
C VAL A 148 -12.33 22.01 -2.54
N LYS A 149 -11.72 21.70 -3.70
CA LYS A 149 -11.60 22.63 -4.82
C LYS A 149 -12.97 23.07 -5.37
N GLU A 150 -13.88 22.13 -5.59
CA GLU A 150 -15.26 22.41 -5.99
C GLU A 150 -15.96 23.32 -4.96
N THR A 151 -15.77 23.06 -3.67
CA THR A 151 -16.31 23.89 -2.60
C THR A 151 -15.75 25.32 -2.68
N LEU A 152 -14.45 25.50 -2.86
CA LEU A 152 -13.81 26.81 -2.98
C LEU A 152 -14.31 27.61 -4.19
N ASP A 153 -14.55 26.96 -5.33
CA ASP A 153 -15.06 27.58 -6.55
C ASP A 153 -16.48 28.17 -6.37
N THR A 154 -17.25 27.67 -5.38
CA THR A 154 -18.59 28.20 -5.06
C THR A 154 -18.60 29.42 -4.15
N ILE A 155 -17.48 29.73 -3.46
CA ILE A 155 -17.43 30.81 -2.46
C ILE A 155 -17.31 32.17 -3.18
N PRO A 156 -18.30 33.08 -3.07
CA PRO A 156 -18.19 34.43 -3.60
C PRO A 156 -17.22 35.24 -2.74
N SER A 157 -16.17 35.80 -3.33
CA SER A 157 -15.18 36.60 -2.60
C SER A 157 -14.92 37.94 -3.29
N ALA A 158 -14.95 39.03 -2.53
CA ALA A 158 -14.68 40.39 -2.98
C ALA A 158 -13.20 40.62 -3.37
N GLU A 159 -12.28 39.79 -2.85
CA GLU A 159 -10.82 39.88 -3.07
C GLU A 159 -10.29 38.81 -4.04
N GLY A 160 -11.18 38.01 -4.63
CA GLY A 160 -10.88 36.92 -5.56
C GLY A 160 -11.21 35.53 -4.99
N THR A 161 -11.58 34.60 -5.86
CA THR A 161 -11.89 33.21 -5.48
C THR A 161 -10.64 32.51 -4.91
N PRO A 162 -10.70 31.95 -3.68
CA PRO A 162 -9.57 31.25 -3.09
C PRO A 162 -9.11 30.10 -3.98
N LYS A 163 -7.79 29.91 -4.10
CA LYS A 163 -7.22 28.87 -4.97
C LYS A 163 -6.53 27.77 -4.20
N LEU A 164 -6.82 26.53 -4.57
CA LEU A 164 -6.07 25.36 -4.13
C LEU A 164 -4.77 25.25 -4.94
N VAL A 165 -3.62 25.32 -4.25
CA VAL A 165 -2.27 25.23 -4.83
C VAL A 165 -1.64 23.91 -4.41
N ILE A 166 -1.47 23.01 -5.37
CA ILE A 166 -0.89 21.69 -5.13
C ILE A 166 0.63 21.74 -5.27
N TRP A 167 1.35 21.24 -4.28
CA TRP A 167 2.81 21.12 -4.28
C TRP A 167 3.24 19.65 -4.12
N ASN A 168 4.48 19.33 -4.50
CA ASN A 168 5.06 18.00 -4.27
C ASN A 168 6.54 18.08 -3.86
N THR A 169 7.08 16.96 -3.40
CA THR A 169 8.47 16.79 -2.97
C THR A 169 9.20 15.90 -3.98
N PRO A 170 9.73 16.46 -5.09
CA PRO A 170 10.37 15.65 -6.13
C PRO A 170 11.66 15.04 -5.60
N PHE A 171 11.74 13.72 -5.55
CA PHE A 171 12.97 13.02 -5.15
C PHE A 171 14.02 13.04 -6.25
N TYR A 172 13.61 12.85 -7.51
CA TYR A 172 14.48 12.92 -8.69
C TYR A 172 14.30 14.27 -9.40
N ASP A 173 15.40 14.83 -9.92
CA ASP A 173 15.38 15.99 -10.82
C ASP A 173 14.82 15.58 -12.19
N MET A 174 13.49 15.58 -12.27
CA MET A 174 12.75 15.20 -13.46
C MET A 174 11.89 16.34 -13.97
N LYS A 175 12.20 16.80 -15.19
CA LYS A 175 11.46 17.88 -15.84
C LYS A 175 10.03 17.52 -16.22
N SER A 176 9.65 16.24 -16.38
CA SER A 176 8.27 15.87 -16.72
C SER A 176 7.97 14.39 -16.49
N LEU A 177 6.78 14.08 -15.96
CA LEU A 177 6.25 12.71 -15.87
C LEU A 177 6.09 12.06 -17.26
N LYS A 178 5.95 12.86 -18.33
CA LYS A 178 5.93 12.35 -19.72
C LYS A 178 7.23 11.65 -20.13
N VAL A 179 8.34 11.98 -19.46
CA VAL A 179 9.66 11.37 -19.71
C VAL A 179 9.85 10.08 -18.89
N LEU A 180 8.97 9.81 -17.92
CA LEU A 180 9.06 8.60 -17.10
C LEU A 180 8.93 7.36 -18.00
N PRO A 181 9.96 6.49 -18.07
CA PRO A 181 9.91 5.30 -18.90
C PRO A 181 8.87 4.31 -18.34
N LYS A 182 8.53 3.30 -19.14
CA LYS A 182 7.58 2.27 -18.69
C LYS A 182 8.21 1.31 -17.69
N SER A 183 9.51 1.04 -17.80
CA SER A 183 10.20 0.06 -16.96
C SER A 183 11.18 0.70 -15.99
N TYR A 184 11.32 0.10 -14.80
CA TYR A 184 12.30 0.54 -13.81
C TYR A 184 13.75 0.37 -14.30
N ALA A 185 14.01 -0.66 -15.13
CA ALA A 185 15.33 -0.87 -15.71
C ALA A 185 15.76 0.29 -16.61
N GLU A 186 14.86 0.83 -17.43
CA GLU A 186 15.11 2.03 -18.23
C GLU A 186 15.21 3.28 -17.36
N PHE A 187 14.38 3.39 -16.32
CA PHE A 187 14.45 4.49 -15.36
C PHE A 187 15.83 4.60 -14.74
N LYS A 188 16.42 3.49 -14.29
CA LYS A 188 17.79 3.46 -13.74
C LYS A 188 18.86 3.85 -14.76
N LYS A 189 18.63 3.64 -16.07
CA LYS A 189 19.57 4.06 -17.12
C LYS A 189 19.61 5.57 -17.32
N LEU A 190 18.54 6.29 -16.94
CA LEU A 190 18.50 7.75 -17.02
C LEU A 190 19.47 8.42 -16.04
N LYS A 191 19.89 7.73 -14.97
CA LYS A 191 20.80 8.25 -13.94
C LYS A 191 20.40 9.66 -13.46
N LEU A 192 19.11 9.85 -13.20
CA LEU A 192 18.57 11.11 -12.73
C LEU A 192 19.24 11.50 -11.40
N LEU A 193 19.58 12.78 -11.28
CA LEU A 193 20.11 13.33 -10.03
C LEU A 193 19.01 13.34 -8.98
N ILE A 194 19.38 13.04 -7.74
CA ILE A 194 18.46 13.14 -6.59
C ILE A 194 18.54 14.56 -6.05
N THR A 195 17.39 15.16 -5.76
CA THR A 195 17.35 16.54 -5.29
C THR A 195 17.82 16.60 -3.83
N SER A 196 18.64 17.59 -3.51
CA SER A 196 19.12 17.81 -2.15
C SER A 196 17.97 18.24 -1.23
N PRO A 197 17.97 17.83 0.05
CA PRO A 197 17.00 18.31 1.02
C PRO A 197 17.01 19.83 1.13
N LEU A 198 15.83 20.45 1.21
CA LEU A 198 15.67 21.90 1.35
C LEU A 198 16.03 22.35 2.76
N SER A 199 16.62 23.54 2.86
CA SER A 199 16.90 24.17 4.14
C SER A 199 15.60 24.62 4.82
N SER A 200 15.59 24.45 6.14
CA SER A 200 14.53 24.90 7.02
C SER A 200 14.32 26.42 6.88
N GLN A 201 13.08 26.86 6.66
CA GLN A 201 12.72 28.28 6.52
C GLN A 201 12.14 28.87 7.81
N VAL A 202 12.30 30.19 7.97
CA VAL A 202 11.55 30.96 8.96
C VAL A 202 10.13 31.16 8.41
N LEU A 203 9.14 30.92 9.27
CA LEU A 203 7.74 31.09 8.88
C LEU A 203 7.34 32.55 9.07
N PRO A 204 6.75 33.19 8.05
CA PRO A 204 6.30 34.56 8.18
C PRO A 204 5.03 34.55 9.05
N ASN A 205 5.06 35.31 10.15
CA ASN A 205 3.93 35.42 11.06
C ASN A 205 3.71 36.88 11.48
N GLU A 206 2.46 37.32 11.40
CA GLU A 206 1.97 38.54 12.04
C GLU A 206 1.11 38.12 13.24
N ASP A 207 1.11 38.90 14.31
CA ASP A 207 0.33 38.62 15.53
C ASP A 207 -1.17 38.65 15.24
N LEU A 208 -1.71 37.49 14.86
CA LEU A 208 -3.12 37.30 14.56
C LEU A 208 -3.80 36.51 15.68
N SER A 209 -4.90 37.05 16.19
CA SER A 209 -5.70 36.44 17.24
C SER A 209 -6.62 35.33 16.69
N PHE A 210 -6.04 34.20 16.28
CA PHE A 210 -6.81 33.04 15.81
C PHE A 210 -7.14 32.04 16.92
N SER A 211 -8.26 31.32 16.77
CA SER A 211 -8.53 30.11 17.55
C SER A 211 -7.73 28.93 16.98
N TRP A 212 -6.56 28.67 17.57
CA TRP A 212 -5.63 27.61 17.11
C TRP A 212 -6.12 26.18 17.39
N GLY A 213 -7.04 25.99 18.33
CA GLY A 213 -7.45 24.66 18.78
C GLY A 213 -6.39 23.92 19.60
N THR A 214 -6.85 22.92 20.36
CA THR A 214 -6.02 22.03 21.18
C THR A 214 -5.80 20.70 20.47
N LEU A 215 -4.67 20.05 20.74
CA LEU A 215 -4.48 18.67 20.28
C LEU A 215 -5.40 17.76 21.10
N PRO A 216 -6.14 16.83 20.46
CA PRO A 216 -7.00 15.88 21.15
C PRO A 216 -6.17 14.80 21.85
N THR A 217 -6.78 14.14 22.82
CA THR A 217 -6.29 12.86 23.34
C THR A 217 -6.69 11.69 22.43
N LEU A 218 -6.08 10.52 22.63
CA LEU A 218 -6.49 9.29 21.93
C LEU A 218 -7.96 8.95 22.20
N GLU A 219 -8.44 9.17 23.43
CA GLU A 219 -9.83 8.93 23.81
C GLU A 219 -10.80 9.90 23.10
N ASP A 220 -10.41 11.18 22.97
CA ASP A 220 -11.20 12.16 22.22
C ASP A 220 -11.33 11.76 20.74
N LEU A 221 -10.25 11.26 20.14
CA LEU A 221 -10.27 10.79 18.75
C LEU A 221 -11.11 9.53 18.57
N LYS A 222 -11.02 8.57 19.51
CA LYS A 222 -11.87 7.37 19.49
C LYS A 222 -13.34 7.73 19.60
N LYS A 223 -13.70 8.63 20.51
CA LYS A 223 -15.07 9.14 20.64
C LYS A 223 -15.53 9.87 19.38
N PHE A 224 -14.69 10.76 18.84
CA PHE A 224 -14.98 11.47 17.59
C PHE A 224 -15.22 10.49 16.43
N MET A 225 -14.42 9.43 16.35
CA MET A 225 -14.63 8.37 15.37
C MET A 225 -15.96 7.68 15.62
N ASP A 226 -16.26 7.20 16.83
CA ASP A 226 -17.51 6.52 17.16
C ASP A 226 -18.75 7.35 16.81
N ASP A 227 -18.73 8.66 17.11
CA ASP A 227 -19.80 9.60 16.82
C ASP A 227 -20.03 9.79 15.30
N ASN A 228 -18.96 9.76 14.49
CA ASN A 228 -19.03 9.87 13.02
C ASN A 228 -19.22 8.52 12.31
N VAL A 229 -18.98 7.41 13.02
CA VAL A 229 -18.96 6.04 12.50
C VAL A 229 -20.32 5.36 12.59
N GLY A 230 -21.31 6.01 13.21
CA GLY A 230 -22.67 5.50 13.49
C GLY A 230 -23.44 4.82 12.35
N MET A 231 -22.99 4.86 11.10
CA MET A 231 -23.65 4.17 9.96
C MET A 231 -22.85 3.06 9.25
N SER A 232 -21.52 2.98 9.34
CA SER A 232 -20.72 2.06 8.49
C SER A 232 -19.95 0.98 9.26
N ARG A 233 -19.09 1.35 10.23
CA ARG A 233 -18.24 0.37 10.95
C ARG A 233 -19.04 -0.53 11.89
N ASN A 234 -20.19 -0.08 12.42
CA ASN A 234 -21.08 -0.94 13.20
C ASN A 234 -21.59 -2.14 12.39
N ARG A 235 -21.86 -2.00 11.07
CA ARG A 235 -22.26 -3.15 10.23
C ARG A 235 -21.10 -4.12 10.00
N TRP A 236 -19.88 -3.61 9.82
CA TRP A 236 -18.68 -4.40 9.53
C TRP A 236 -18.04 -5.06 10.76
N ALA A 237 -18.02 -4.38 11.90
CA ALA A 237 -17.60 -4.95 13.18
C ALA A 237 -18.60 -5.99 13.69
N LEU A 238 -19.89 -5.82 13.39
CA LEU A 238 -20.90 -6.87 13.60
C LEU A 238 -20.71 -8.04 12.63
N ILE A 239 -20.28 -7.81 11.38
CA ILE A 239 -19.93 -8.88 10.43
C ILE A 239 -18.71 -9.67 10.92
N GLU A 240 -17.68 -8.99 11.44
CA GLU A 240 -16.49 -9.60 12.04
C GLU A 240 -16.85 -10.42 13.30
N LYS A 241 -17.74 -9.90 14.16
CA LYS A 241 -18.27 -10.63 15.33
C LYS A 241 -19.28 -11.73 14.98
N ALA A 242 -20.07 -11.59 13.92
CA ALA A 242 -21.06 -12.59 13.50
C ALA A 242 -20.39 -13.79 12.80
N SER A 243 -19.27 -13.55 12.11
CA SER A 243 -18.46 -14.57 11.43
C SER A 243 -17.82 -15.61 12.38
N SER A 244 -17.86 -15.40 13.70
CA SER A 244 -17.22 -16.26 14.71
C SER A 244 -18.18 -17.17 15.50
N THR A 245 -19.45 -17.30 15.07
CA THR A 245 -20.52 -17.86 15.92
C THR A 245 -20.91 -19.33 15.69
N SER A 246 -20.37 -20.07 14.71
CA SER A 246 -20.63 -21.52 14.62
C SER A 246 -19.47 -22.39 15.16
N GLU A 247 -19.79 -23.49 15.86
CA GLU A 247 -18.81 -24.42 16.44
C GLU A 247 -17.89 -25.07 15.39
N LEU A 248 -18.40 -25.33 14.18
CA LEU A 248 -17.63 -25.84 13.05
C LEU A 248 -16.63 -24.80 12.52
N GLN A 249 -17.06 -23.54 12.42
CA GLN A 249 -16.19 -22.42 12.05
C GLN A 249 -15.17 -22.12 13.14
N LYS A 250 -15.48 -22.29 14.43
CA LYS A 250 -14.49 -22.14 15.51
C LYS A 250 -13.36 -23.16 15.40
N ALA A 251 -13.68 -24.42 15.04
CA ALA A 251 -12.67 -25.46 14.80
C ALA A 251 -11.81 -25.15 13.55
N GLN A 252 -12.45 -24.72 12.45
CA GLN A 252 -11.75 -24.28 11.24
C GLN A 252 -10.88 -23.04 11.47
N THR A 253 -11.41 -22.07 12.21
CA THR A 253 -10.71 -20.86 12.64
C THR A 253 -9.60 -21.20 13.62
N ALA A 254 -9.70 -22.23 14.46
CA ALA A 254 -8.64 -22.65 15.38
C ALA A 254 -7.48 -23.36 14.67
N THR A 255 -7.78 -24.21 13.69
CA THR A 255 -6.80 -24.85 12.80
C THR A 255 -6.10 -23.82 11.93
N LEU A 256 -6.89 -22.99 11.23
CA LEU A 256 -6.36 -21.85 10.50
C LEU A 256 -5.70 -20.89 11.47
N SER A 257 -6.11 -20.77 12.73
CA SER A 257 -5.43 -19.95 13.73
C SER A 257 -4.22 -20.57 14.38
N THR A 258 -3.89 -21.82 14.08
CA THR A 258 -2.58 -22.40 14.36
C THR A 258 -1.63 -22.01 13.23
N VAL A 259 -2.14 -21.96 11.98
CA VAL A 259 -1.51 -21.27 10.85
C VAL A 259 -1.47 -19.74 11.12
N VAL A 260 -2.49 -19.17 11.78
CA VAL A 260 -2.61 -17.77 12.22
C VAL A 260 -1.96 -17.51 13.57
N GLN A 261 -1.48 -18.51 14.30
CA GLN A 261 -0.67 -18.28 15.49
C GLN A 261 0.76 -17.96 15.08
N GLY A 262 1.23 -18.53 13.96
CA GLY A 262 2.33 -17.93 13.19
C GLY A 262 1.98 -16.54 12.61
N LEU A 263 0.70 -16.20 12.47
CA LEU A 263 0.23 -14.86 12.05
C LEU A 263 -0.01 -13.89 13.21
N ARG A 264 0.09 -14.29 14.48
CA ARG A 264 0.28 -13.36 15.61
C ARG A 264 1.73 -12.87 15.71
N GLU A 265 2.66 -13.57 15.06
CA GLU A 265 4.04 -13.10 14.89
C GLU A 265 4.19 -12.16 13.68
N GLN A 266 3.16 -12.01 12.83
CA GLN A 266 3.14 -11.09 11.69
C GLN A 266 1.98 -10.08 11.69
N GLU A 267 1.02 -10.20 12.59
CA GLU A 267 0.28 -9.03 13.08
C GLU A 267 1.22 -8.19 13.91
N PHE A 268 1.27 -6.90 13.57
CA PHE A 268 1.56 -5.84 14.51
C PHE A 268 1.12 -6.23 15.92
N ILE A 269 2.07 -6.21 16.86
CA ILE A 269 1.88 -6.70 18.24
C ILE A 269 0.95 -5.74 19.01
N GLU A 270 -0.36 -5.88 18.82
CA GLU A 270 -1.37 -5.58 19.84
C GLU A 270 -1.64 -6.88 20.61
N ASN A 271 -1.26 -6.94 21.89
CA ASN A 271 -1.53 -8.08 22.76
C ASN A 271 -2.30 -7.65 24.01
N SER A 272 -3.37 -8.37 24.34
CA SER A 272 -3.96 -8.40 25.68
C SER A 272 -4.85 -9.65 25.86
N PRO A 273 -5.16 -10.09 27.10
CA PRO A 273 -4.22 -10.56 28.12
C PRO A 273 -4.63 -11.94 28.66
N ASN A 274 -3.67 -12.73 29.15
CA ASN A 274 -3.76 -13.54 30.38
C ASN A 274 -2.59 -14.52 30.42
N ASP A 275 -1.48 -14.10 31.02
CA ASP A 275 -0.77 -15.00 31.92
C ASP A 275 -0.07 -14.21 33.02
N SER A 276 -0.35 -14.60 34.26
CA SER A 276 -0.08 -13.88 35.51
C SER A 276 1.41 -13.77 35.90
N THR A 277 2.31 -14.07 34.98
CA THR A 277 3.76 -14.18 35.23
C THR A 277 4.54 -13.02 34.59
N LEU A 278 3.91 -12.25 33.67
CA LEU A 278 4.48 -11.06 33.02
C LEU A 278 4.19 -9.73 33.75
N LYS A 279 3.30 -9.73 34.75
CA LYS A 279 2.98 -8.55 35.59
C LYS A 279 4.14 -8.10 36.51
N LYS A 280 5.26 -8.82 36.54
CA LYS A 280 6.47 -8.42 37.30
C LYS A 280 7.52 -7.66 36.49
N ILE A 281 7.29 -7.40 35.20
CA ILE A 281 8.17 -6.56 34.37
C ILE A 281 7.41 -5.28 33.98
N GLN A 282 6.92 -4.52 34.97
CA GLN A 282 6.86 -3.07 34.82
C GLN A 282 8.31 -2.55 34.90
N ARG A 283 9.07 -2.70 33.81
CA ARG A 283 10.38 -2.04 33.68
C ARG A 283 10.15 -0.63 33.16
N LYS A 284 10.51 0.35 33.99
CA LYS A 284 10.68 1.78 33.71
C LYS A 284 10.81 2.09 32.21
N ARG A 285 9.77 2.66 31.58
CA ARG A 285 9.89 3.31 30.27
C ARG A 285 10.94 4.42 30.40
N HIS A 286 11.98 4.41 29.56
CA HIS A 286 12.93 5.51 29.51
C HIS A 286 12.20 6.76 28.97
N VAL A 287 12.42 7.91 29.61
CA VAL A 287 11.75 9.21 29.29
C VAL A 287 12.07 9.72 27.86
N LYS A 288 12.89 9.00 27.08
CA LYS A 288 13.37 9.37 25.74
C LYS A 288 13.28 8.27 24.67
N SER A 289 12.50 7.20 24.88
CA SER A 289 12.38 6.14 23.85
C SER A 289 11.80 6.68 22.54
N VAL A 290 12.34 6.21 21.40
CA VAL A 290 11.83 6.52 20.06
C VAL A 290 10.64 5.63 19.65
N PHE A 291 10.37 4.57 20.43
CA PHE A 291 9.27 3.64 20.21
C PHE A 291 8.05 4.09 21.03
N VAL A 292 7.38 5.12 20.52
CA VAL A 292 6.36 5.87 21.28
C VAL A 292 5.02 5.16 21.43
N THR A 293 4.72 4.18 20.57
CA THR A 293 3.44 3.47 20.56
C THR A 293 3.36 2.39 21.65
N GLN A 294 2.15 1.90 21.92
CA GLN A 294 1.94 0.78 22.85
C GLN A 294 2.65 -0.51 22.40
N SER A 295 2.60 -0.84 21.11
CA SER A 295 3.32 -2.01 20.57
C SER A 295 4.85 -1.87 20.69
N GLY A 296 5.36 -0.64 20.73
CA GLY A 296 6.78 -0.34 20.94
C GLY A 296 7.69 -0.84 19.81
N ASN A 297 7.16 -1.03 18.60
CA ASN A 297 7.91 -1.59 17.46
C ASN A 297 8.03 -0.63 16.27
N ILE A 298 7.46 0.56 16.38
CA ILE A 298 7.45 1.57 15.32
C ILE A 298 8.25 2.78 15.81
N VAL A 299 9.17 3.25 14.98
CA VAL A 299 9.93 4.48 15.23
C VAL A 299 8.99 5.66 15.07
N GLY A 300 8.96 6.52 16.08
CA GLY A 300 8.06 7.66 16.13
C GLY A 300 8.56 8.83 16.95
N GLY A 301 7.63 9.73 17.27
CA GLY A 301 7.94 11.02 17.87
C GLY A 301 8.23 12.08 16.80
N GLY A 302 9.13 13.00 17.13
CA GLY A 302 9.48 14.13 16.28
C GLY A 302 10.54 13.84 15.22
N THR A 303 10.67 14.73 14.24
CA THR A 303 11.64 14.56 13.12
C THR A 303 13.06 14.31 13.62
N ASN A 304 13.52 15.05 14.63
CA ASN A 304 14.87 14.90 15.18
C ASN A 304 15.08 13.54 15.88
N LEU A 305 14.05 13.02 16.56
CA LEU A 305 14.10 11.71 17.20
C LEU A 305 14.17 10.60 16.15
N VAL A 306 13.37 10.71 15.09
CA VAL A 306 13.41 9.75 13.96
C VAL A 306 14.75 9.79 13.23
N LEU A 307 15.36 10.97 13.05
CA LEU A 307 16.70 11.11 12.46
C LEU A 307 17.79 10.51 13.36
N ASN A 308 17.70 10.67 14.68
CA ASN A 308 18.62 10.02 15.61
C ASN A 308 18.49 8.48 15.54
N ALA A 309 17.26 7.96 15.49
CA ALA A 309 17.03 6.54 15.30
C ALA A 309 17.52 6.03 13.94
N LEU A 310 17.39 6.83 12.88
CA LEU A 310 17.96 6.51 11.57
C LEU A 310 19.49 6.42 11.65
N SER A 311 20.15 7.37 12.33
CA SER A 311 21.59 7.31 12.56
C SER A 311 22.00 6.04 13.30
N ALA A 312 21.25 5.66 14.35
CA ALA A 312 21.47 4.41 15.08
C ALA A 312 21.30 3.18 14.19
N TYR A 313 20.27 3.16 13.34
CA TYR A 313 20.00 2.09 12.38
C TYR A 313 21.15 1.93 11.36
N LEU A 314 21.62 3.03 10.78
CA LEU A 314 22.71 3.00 9.80
C LEU A 314 24.00 2.46 10.42
N ARG A 315 24.27 2.82 11.68
CA ARG A 315 25.46 2.45 12.48
C ARG A 315 25.30 1.15 13.28
N TYR A 316 24.45 0.23 12.82
CA TYR A 316 24.16 -1.03 13.53
C TYR A 316 25.39 -1.88 13.93
N LEU A 317 26.47 -1.83 13.15
CA LEU A 317 27.70 -2.60 13.41
C LEU A 317 28.73 -1.86 14.28
N GLU A 318 28.44 -0.61 14.67
CA GLU A 318 29.33 0.18 15.51
C GLU A 318 28.99 -0.05 16.99
N GLU A 319 30.00 -0.33 17.81
CA GLU A 319 29.81 -0.42 19.26
C GLU A 319 29.41 0.95 19.82
N THR A 320 28.26 1.01 20.51
CA THR A 320 27.74 2.24 21.10
C THR A 320 27.44 2.05 22.58
N SER A 321 27.86 3.04 23.38
CA SER A 321 27.51 3.17 24.80
C SER A 321 26.23 3.96 25.04
N GLN A 322 25.54 4.41 23.98
CA GLN A 322 24.30 5.16 24.10
C GLN A 322 23.10 4.22 24.24
N ASP A 323 22.43 4.27 25.38
CA ASP A 323 21.23 3.44 25.68
C ASP A 323 20.14 3.55 24.59
N GLU A 324 19.93 4.75 24.03
CA GLU A 324 18.93 5.02 22.97
C GLU A 324 19.21 4.24 21.67
N TRP A 325 20.49 4.07 21.31
CA TRP A 325 20.87 3.34 20.10
C TRP A 325 20.79 1.83 20.31
N GLN A 326 21.09 1.37 21.53
CA GLN A 326 20.96 -0.05 21.89
C GLN A 326 19.50 -0.53 21.78
N GLU A 327 18.54 0.30 22.19
CA GLU A 327 17.10 0.01 22.03
C GLU A 327 16.74 -0.18 20.54
N VAL A 328 17.21 0.71 19.66
CA VAL A 328 16.99 0.60 18.20
C VAL A 328 17.62 -0.68 17.64
N HIS A 329 18.83 -1.04 18.07
CA HIS A 329 19.51 -2.26 17.62
C HIS A 329 18.83 -3.54 18.09
N GLU A 330 18.31 -3.56 19.33
CA GLU A 330 17.52 -4.68 19.85
C GLU A 330 16.24 -4.86 19.04
N LYS A 331 15.50 -3.77 18.81
CA LYS A 331 14.26 -3.79 18.01
C LYS A 331 14.52 -4.19 16.58
N MET A 332 15.59 -3.69 15.95
CA MET A 332 16.01 -4.09 14.61
C MET A 332 16.20 -5.62 14.52
N ARG A 333 16.91 -6.24 15.47
CA ARG A 333 17.09 -7.70 15.48
C ARG A 333 15.77 -8.45 15.63
N ALA A 334 14.85 -7.93 16.45
CA ALA A 334 13.56 -8.56 16.70
C ALA A 334 12.64 -8.54 15.47
N VAL A 335 12.71 -7.51 14.63
CA VAL A 335 11.83 -7.34 13.45
C VAL A 335 12.47 -7.74 12.11
N GLU A 336 13.77 -8.05 12.09
CA GLU A 336 14.49 -8.46 10.88
C GLU A 336 14.10 -9.89 10.46
N THR A 337 13.00 -10.00 9.72
CA THR A 337 12.51 -11.27 9.15
C THR A 337 13.34 -11.74 7.96
N ARG A 338 13.94 -10.80 7.22
CA ARG A 338 14.88 -11.03 6.13
C ARG A 338 15.76 -9.81 5.95
N GLU A 339 16.86 -9.97 5.21
CA GLU A 339 17.86 -8.91 5.03
C GLU A 339 17.23 -7.59 4.54
N GLY A 340 17.35 -6.56 5.37
CA GLY A 340 16.87 -5.20 5.14
C GLY A 340 15.38 -4.98 5.37
N ALA A 341 14.61 -5.97 5.83
CA ALA A 341 13.17 -5.81 6.08
C ALA A 341 12.88 -4.95 7.32
N SER A 342 13.79 -4.94 8.31
CA SER A 342 13.67 -4.12 9.52
C SER A 342 13.49 -2.63 9.22
N PHE A 343 14.08 -2.11 8.14
CA PHE A 343 13.94 -0.69 7.81
C PHE A 343 12.48 -0.31 7.56
N GLY A 344 11.79 -1.10 6.74
CA GLY A 344 10.38 -0.88 6.44
C GLY A 344 9.49 -1.07 7.67
N ALA A 345 9.79 -2.08 8.51
CA ALA A 345 9.05 -2.35 9.73
C ALA A 345 9.18 -1.23 10.77
N LEU A 346 10.40 -0.69 10.96
CA LEU A 346 10.68 0.34 11.96
C LEU A 346 10.28 1.74 11.48
N PHE A 347 10.66 2.12 10.26
CA PHE A 347 10.54 3.49 9.75
C PHE A 347 9.37 3.70 8.77
N GLY A 348 8.68 2.64 8.34
CA GLY A 348 7.61 2.71 7.34
C GLY A 348 6.49 3.67 7.73
N SER A 349 6.03 3.62 8.97
CA SER A 349 4.97 4.51 9.48
C SER A 349 5.42 5.96 9.59
N ALA A 350 6.68 6.20 9.99
CA ALA A 350 7.25 7.55 10.04
C ALA A 350 7.39 8.16 8.63
N LEU A 351 7.76 7.35 7.63
CA LEU A 351 7.77 7.74 6.22
C LEU A 351 6.36 7.98 5.67
N LEU A 352 5.38 7.18 6.09
CA LEU A 352 3.98 7.31 5.69
C LEU A 352 3.36 8.62 6.19
N LEU A 353 3.57 8.95 7.46
CA LEU A 353 3.14 10.24 8.04
C LEU A 353 4.03 11.40 7.58
N GLY A 354 5.15 11.11 6.92
CA GLY A 354 6.12 12.10 6.44
C GLY A 354 6.84 12.86 7.55
N ILE A 355 6.95 12.26 8.74
CA ILE A 355 7.73 12.76 9.89
C ILE A 355 9.20 12.95 9.49
N ILE A 356 9.69 12.10 8.58
CA ILE A 356 11.01 12.20 7.96
C ILE A 356 10.89 12.21 6.44
N SER A 357 11.66 13.10 5.78
CA SER A 357 11.72 13.15 4.32
C SER A 357 12.43 11.92 3.74
N ARG A 358 11.89 11.42 2.63
CA ARG A 358 12.56 10.45 1.74
C ARG A 358 13.95 10.95 1.31
N ARG A 359 14.08 12.22 0.94
CA ARG A 359 15.36 12.82 0.53
C ARG A 359 16.35 12.88 1.68
N ARG A 360 15.87 13.15 2.90
CA ARG A 360 16.69 13.09 4.11
C ARG A 360 17.21 11.69 4.37
N VAL A 361 16.35 10.69 4.38
CA VAL A 361 16.77 9.29 4.56
C VAL A 361 17.85 8.91 3.56
N TYR A 362 17.66 9.25 2.28
CA TYR A 362 18.67 9.01 1.24
C TYR A 362 19.99 9.73 1.54
N TYR A 363 19.92 11.03 1.86
CA TYR A 363 21.11 11.85 2.10
C TYR A 363 21.92 11.33 3.30
N GLU A 364 21.27 11.08 4.43
CA GLU A 364 21.94 10.55 5.64
C GLU A 364 22.57 9.17 5.39
N ALA A 365 21.89 8.30 4.64
CA ALA A 365 22.42 6.98 4.29
C ALA A 365 23.68 7.07 3.41
N ILE A 366 23.70 8.00 2.44
CA ILE A 366 24.85 8.20 1.54
C ILE A 366 26.00 8.93 2.25
N GLU A 367 25.71 9.92 3.09
CA GLU A 367 26.75 10.60 3.88
C GLU A 367 27.43 9.63 4.83
N TYR A 368 26.67 8.79 5.54
CA TYR A 368 27.25 7.74 6.39
C TYR A 368 28.15 6.77 5.59
N GLU A 369 27.71 6.34 4.40
CA GLU A 369 28.52 5.46 3.55
C GLU A 369 29.81 6.15 3.09
N LYS A 370 29.79 7.46 2.83
CA LYS A 370 31.01 8.24 2.53
C LYS A 370 31.92 8.33 3.74
N GLU A 371 31.39 8.63 4.92
CA GLU A 371 32.16 8.70 6.18
C GLU A 371 32.88 7.39 6.45
N ARG A 372 32.17 6.27 6.35
CA ARG A 372 32.69 4.91 6.51
C ARG A 372 33.84 4.59 5.55
N ASN A 373 33.83 5.20 4.37
CA ASN A 373 34.76 4.92 3.27
C ASN A 373 35.72 6.09 2.96
N ALA A 374 36.07 6.90 3.97
CA ALA A 374 37.02 8.01 3.87
C ALA A 374 36.68 9.04 2.75
N GLY A 375 35.39 9.36 2.61
CA GLY A 375 34.88 10.39 1.71
C GLY A 375 34.60 9.94 0.27
N SER A 376 34.82 8.66 -0.06
CA SER A 376 34.53 8.12 -1.39
C SER A 376 33.47 7.02 -1.32
N ILE A 377 32.50 7.04 -2.25
CA ILE A 377 31.66 5.86 -2.49
C ILE A 377 32.55 4.87 -3.26
N LEU A 378 32.88 3.71 -2.67
CA LEU A 378 33.79 2.76 -3.33
C LEU A 378 33.25 2.37 -4.71
N PRO A 379 34.05 2.46 -5.79
CA PRO A 379 33.61 2.18 -7.16
C PRO A 379 33.22 0.70 -7.40
N PHE A 380 33.58 -0.19 -6.46
CA PHE A 380 33.24 -1.61 -6.47
C PHE A 380 32.54 -2.08 -5.17
N GLY A 381 32.10 -1.15 -4.31
CA GLY A 381 31.74 -1.41 -2.91
C GLY A 381 30.28 -1.78 -2.70
N TYR A 382 30.03 -2.92 -2.05
CA TYR A 382 28.74 -3.25 -1.46
C TYR A 382 28.41 -2.20 -0.39
N LEU A 383 27.29 -1.48 -0.56
CA LEU A 383 26.72 -0.65 0.51
C LEU A 383 26.58 -1.49 1.79
N ALA A 384 26.79 -0.86 2.96
CA ALA A 384 26.45 -1.52 4.22
C ALA A 384 24.98 -1.99 4.18
N LYS A 385 24.66 -3.13 4.78
CA LYS A 385 23.32 -3.75 4.66
C LYS A 385 22.19 -2.79 5.08
N THR A 386 22.39 -2.04 6.16
CA THR A 386 21.46 -1.03 6.68
C THR A 386 21.32 0.16 5.73
N VAL A 387 22.43 0.65 5.16
CA VAL A 387 22.44 1.69 4.12
C VAL A 387 21.68 1.23 2.89
N ALA A 388 21.95 0.01 2.40
CA ALA A 388 21.26 -0.58 1.27
C ALA A 388 19.76 -0.73 1.53
N ALA A 389 19.36 -1.13 2.73
CA ALA A 389 17.97 -1.26 3.12
C ALA A 389 17.22 0.08 3.08
N ALA A 390 17.77 1.12 3.72
CA ALA A 390 17.21 2.46 3.72
C ALA A 390 17.13 3.05 2.30
N PHE A 391 18.24 2.98 1.55
CA PHE A 391 18.35 3.46 0.18
C PHE A 391 17.33 2.80 -0.76
N ASN A 392 17.30 1.46 -0.77
CA ASN A 392 16.45 0.71 -1.69
C ASN A 392 14.96 0.89 -1.36
N THR A 393 14.61 0.98 -0.08
CA THR A 393 13.22 1.20 0.35
C THR A 393 12.72 2.55 -0.14
N VAL A 394 13.47 3.64 0.08
CA VAL A 394 13.07 4.98 -0.36
C VAL A 394 12.98 5.07 -1.88
N CYS A 395 13.97 4.55 -2.61
CA CYS A 395 13.93 4.53 -4.08
C CYS A 395 12.76 3.70 -4.62
N SER A 396 12.40 2.62 -3.93
CA SER A 396 11.23 1.79 -4.27
C SER A 396 9.93 2.56 -4.07
N ILE A 397 9.72 3.16 -2.89
CA ILE A 397 8.54 3.99 -2.59
C ILE A 397 8.39 5.10 -3.64
N GLU A 398 9.50 5.74 -4.01
CA GLU A 398 9.47 6.81 -5.00
C GLU A 398 9.11 6.29 -6.39
N TRP A 399 9.68 5.18 -6.84
CA TRP A 399 9.32 4.56 -8.12
C TRP A 399 7.82 4.27 -8.23
N TYR A 400 7.23 3.67 -7.20
CA TYR A 400 5.79 3.38 -7.19
C TYR A 400 4.93 4.64 -7.05
N THR A 401 5.41 5.68 -6.34
CA THR A 401 4.74 7.00 -6.32
C THR A 401 4.72 7.62 -7.72
N LEU A 402 5.82 7.57 -8.46
CA LEU A 402 5.90 8.07 -9.83
C LEU A 402 5.02 7.28 -10.81
N LEU A 403 4.95 5.96 -10.66
CA LEU A 403 4.03 5.12 -11.42
C LEU A 403 2.56 5.49 -11.14
N ALA A 404 2.19 5.67 -9.86
CA ALA A 404 0.86 6.08 -9.46
C ALA A 404 0.49 7.47 -10.02
N LEU A 405 1.40 8.45 -9.94
CA LEU A 405 1.21 9.78 -10.53
C LEU A 405 0.99 9.71 -12.03
N LYS A 406 1.78 8.90 -12.75
CA LYS A 406 1.61 8.68 -14.19
C LYS A 406 0.29 7.98 -14.52
N GLY A 407 -0.14 7.05 -13.67
CA GLY A 407 -1.39 6.31 -13.80
C GLY A 407 -2.64 7.20 -13.71
N LYS A 408 -2.59 8.30 -12.95
CA LYS A 408 -3.73 9.23 -12.80
C LYS A 408 -4.20 9.86 -14.11
N GLU A 409 -3.27 10.14 -15.03
CA GLU A 409 -3.58 10.71 -16.34
C GLU A 409 -3.95 9.62 -17.37
N ALA A 410 -3.80 8.34 -17.01
CA ALA A 410 -3.95 7.22 -17.92
C ALA A 410 -5.28 6.48 -17.71
N SER A 411 -6.12 6.46 -18.73
CA SER A 411 -7.19 5.47 -18.87
C SER A 411 -6.65 4.26 -19.64
N TRP A 412 -6.83 3.05 -19.12
CA TRP A 412 -6.50 1.84 -19.86
C TRP A 412 -7.78 1.28 -20.48
N ARG A 413 -7.85 1.26 -21.82
CA ARG A 413 -9.05 0.89 -22.60
C ARG A 413 -10.37 1.58 -22.18
N GLY A 414 -10.28 2.76 -21.57
CA GLY A 414 -11.45 3.51 -21.08
C GLY A 414 -11.70 3.33 -19.58
N SER A 415 -11.15 2.30 -18.95
CA SER A 415 -11.26 2.11 -17.50
C SER A 415 -10.26 3.01 -16.75
N PRO A 416 -10.70 3.77 -15.73
CA PRO A 416 -9.82 4.63 -14.95
C PRO A 416 -8.93 3.80 -14.03
N VAL A 417 -7.64 4.12 -13.97
CA VAL A 417 -6.72 3.52 -12.99
C VAL A 417 -6.83 4.28 -11.67
N ARG A 418 -7.07 3.55 -10.58
CA ARG A 418 -7.17 4.09 -9.22
C ARG A 418 -6.11 3.44 -8.35
N VAL A 419 -5.71 4.18 -7.31
CA VAL A 419 -4.73 3.72 -6.33
C VAL A 419 -5.33 3.81 -4.94
N TRP A 420 -5.18 2.73 -4.17
CA TRP A 420 -5.55 2.64 -2.77
C TRP A 420 -4.30 2.33 -1.95
N ARG A 421 -4.18 2.93 -0.77
CA ARG A 421 -3.07 2.68 0.14
C ARG A 421 -3.44 1.67 1.22
N TRP A 422 -2.83 0.49 1.20
CA TRP A 422 -3.04 -0.54 2.20
C TRP A 422 -1.78 -0.74 3.04
N ASN A 423 -1.87 -0.52 4.36
CA ASN A 423 -0.74 -0.61 5.29
C ASN A 423 0.51 0.17 4.80
N GLY A 424 0.30 1.36 4.25
CA GLY A 424 1.35 2.21 3.70
C GLY A 424 1.72 1.92 2.24
N TYR A 425 1.34 0.76 1.68
CA TYR A 425 1.71 0.33 0.33
C TYR A 425 0.68 0.72 -0.73
N LEU A 426 1.15 1.09 -1.93
CA LEU A 426 0.27 1.47 -3.04
C LEU A 426 -0.25 0.26 -3.82
N ILE A 427 -1.57 0.15 -3.92
CA ILE A 427 -2.30 -0.93 -4.59
C ILE A 427 -3.09 -0.35 -5.76
N HIS A 428 -2.83 -0.85 -6.97
CA HIS A 428 -3.53 -0.45 -8.19
C HIS A 428 -4.81 -1.26 -8.38
N TYR A 429 -5.89 -0.58 -8.75
CA TYR A 429 -7.16 -1.21 -9.08
C TYR A 429 -7.93 -0.38 -10.10
N THR A 430 -8.99 -0.96 -10.66
CA THR A 430 -9.98 -0.24 -11.46
C THR A 430 -11.40 -0.52 -10.98
N LEU A 431 -12.32 0.37 -11.33
CA LEU A 431 -13.75 0.23 -11.12
C LEU A 431 -14.48 0.64 -12.40
N THR A 432 -15.29 -0.28 -12.93
CA THR A 432 -16.22 -0.03 -14.03
C THR A 432 -17.65 -0.41 -13.59
N GLY A 433 -18.64 0.36 -14.06
CA GLY A 433 -20.05 0.19 -13.71
C GLY A 433 -20.44 1.02 -12.49
N ASP A 434 -21.69 1.51 -12.49
CA ASP A 434 -22.21 2.42 -11.47
C ASP A 434 -23.35 1.82 -10.63
N GLU A 435 -24.00 0.75 -11.13
CA GLU A 435 -25.16 0.11 -10.50
C GLU A 435 -25.07 -1.42 -10.54
N GLY A 436 -25.85 -2.07 -9.68
CA GLY A 436 -25.98 -3.53 -9.63
C GLY A 436 -25.03 -4.26 -8.69
N PRO A 437 -24.99 -5.61 -8.77
CA PRO A 437 -24.17 -6.47 -7.91
C PRO A 437 -22.68 -6.13 -7.98
N ALA A 438 -21.98 -6.29 -6.86
CA ALA A 438 -20.55 -6.03 -6.76
C ALA A 438 -19.73 -7.29 -7.05
N LEU A 439 -18.83 -7.22 -8.04
CA LEU A 439 -17.87 -8.27 -8.38
C LEU A 439 -16.45 -7.79 -8.13
N LEU A 440 -15.61 -8.68 -7.60
CA LEU A 440 -14.19 -8.41 -7.39
C LEU A 440 -13.32 -9.46 -8.08
N LEU A 441 -12.57 -9.03 -9.10
CA LEU A 441 -11.69 -9.85 -9.91
C LEU A 441 -10.27 -9.85 -9.34
N VAL A 442 -9.75 -11.05 -9.06
CA VAL A 442 -8.44 -11.28 -8.44
C VAL A 442 -7.58 -12.14 -9.36
N HIS A 443 -6.43 -11.61 -9.79
CA HIS A 443 -5.59 -12.25 -10.81
C HIS A 443 -4.71 -13.39 -10.26
N GLY A 444 -4.16 -14.19 -11.18
CA GLY A 444 -3.19 -15.26 -10.90
C GLY A 444 -1.77 -14.77 -10.63
N PHE A 445 -0.86 -15.67 -10.24
CA PHE A 445 0.53 -15.31 -9.94
C PHE A 445 1.24 -14.74 -11.18
N GLY A 446 1.91 -13.60 -11.05
CA GLY A 446 2.65 -12.95 -12.14
C GLY A 446 1.77 -12.15 -13.12
N ALA A 447 0.45 -12.12 -12.89
CA ALA A 447 -0.50 -11.31 -13.64
C ALA A 447 -0.79 -9.96 -12.95
N LEU A 448 -1.84 -9.28 -13.42
CA LEU A 448 -2.29 -7.96 -12.98
C LEU A 448 -3.78 -7.78 -13.31
N TRP A 449 -4.44 -6.75 -12.76
CA TRP A 449 -5.88 -6.54 -12.96
C TRP A 449 -6.29 -6.49 -14.43
N SER A 450 -5.46 -5.90 -15.30
CA SER A 450 -5.74 -5.76 -16.74
C SER A 450 -5.65 -7.07 -17.51
N HIS A 451 -5.30 -8.18 -16.85
CA HIS A 451 -5.44 -9.52 -17.41
C HIS A 451 -6.92 -9.92 -17.58
N TYR A 452 -7.84 -9.26 -16.85
CA TYR A 452 -9.29 -9.37 -17.05
C TYR A 452 -9.84 -8.40 -18.11
N ARG A 453 -9.01 -8.02 -19.08
CA ARG A 453 -9.26 -6.98 -20.10
C ARG A 453 -10.58 -7.06 -20.85
N ASP A 454 -11.06 -8.27 -21.12
CA ASP A 454 -12.31 -8.49 -21.87
C ASP A 454 -13.44 -8.92 -20.94
N ASN A 455 -13.18 -9.02 -19.63
CA ASN A 455 -14.17 -9.37 -18.62
C ASN A 455 -14.73 -8.12 -17.93
N ILE A 456 -13.87 -7.13 -17.63
CA ILE A 456 -14.24 -5.95 -16.83
C ILE A 456 -15.41 -5.18 -17.48
N ASP A 457 -15.22 -4.69 -18.70
CA ASP A 457 -16.23 -3.85 -19.36
C ASP A 457 -17.46 -4.67 -19.74
N ASN A 458 -17.29 -5.90 -20.21
CA ASN A 458 -18.40 -6.77 -20.60
C ASN A 458 -19.30 -7.17 -19.42
N ILE A 459 -18.73 -7.49 -18.26
CA ILE A 459 -19.51 -7.78 -17.04
C ILE A 459 -20.19 -6.51 -16.52
N ALA A 460 -19.53 -5.36 -16.63
CA ALA A 460 -20.11 -4.09 -16.22
C ALA A 460 -21.29 -3.67 -17.12
N GLU A 461 -21.15 -3.82 -18.44
CA GLU A 461 -22.23 -3.63 -19.43
C GLU A 461 -23.42 -4.56 -19.17
N GLY A 462 -23.18 -5.73 -18.58
CA GLY A 462 -24.20 -6.65 -18.08
C GLY A 462 -24.96 -6.18 -16.84
N GLY A 463 -24.77 -4.94 -16.38
CA GLY A 463 -25.47 -4.34 -15.25
C GLY A 463 -24.85 -4.63 -13.88
N ASN A 464 -23.52 -4.76 -13.82
CA ASN A 464 -22.80 -5.02 -12.57
C ASN A 464 -21.74 -3.95 -12.30
N ARG A 465 -21.31 -3.85 -11.03
CA ARG A 465 -20.13 -3.07 -10.64
C ARG A 465 -18.94 -4.00 -10.50
N VAL A 466 -17.88 -3.73 -11.24
CA VAL A 466 -16.72 -4.61 -11.35
C VAL A 466 -15.48 -3.89 -10.84
N TRP A 467 -14.93 -4.40 -9.75
CA TRP A 467 -13.60 -4.06 -9.28
C TRP A 467 -12.61 -5.10 -9.78
N ALA A 468 -11.48 -4.65 -10.31
CA ALA A 468 -10.34 -5.53 -10.58
C ALA A 468 -9.10 -4.94 -9.94
N MET A 469 -8.41 -5.72 -9.10
CA MET A 469 -7.26 -5.25 -8.32
C MET A 469 -5.99 -6.00 -8.70
N THR A 470 -4.85 -5.31 -8.58
CA THR A 470 -3.53 -5.94 -8.64
C THR A 470 -3.02 -6.17 -7.23
N LEU A 471 -2.81 -7.44 -6.87
CA LEU A 471 -2.32 -7.84 -5.55
C LEU A 471 -0.96 -7.20 -5.23
N LEU A 472 -0.70 -6.98 -3.93
CA LEU A 472 0.61 -6.54 -3.44
C LEU A 472 1.70 -7.50 -3.95
N GLY A 473 2.80 -6.96 -4.49
CA GLY A 473 3.84 -7.77 -5.11
C GLY A 473 3.76 -7.88 -6.64
N PHE A 474 2.66 -7.44 -7.27
CA PHE A 474 2.41 -7.67 -8.70
C PHE A 474 2.14 -6.40 -9.50
N GLY A 475 2.23 -6.50 -10.83
CA GLY A 475 1.94 -5.40 -11.76
C GLY A 475 2.58 -4.07 -11.34
N GLU A 476 1.78 -3.01 -11.29
CA GLU A 476 2.19 -1.67 -10.83
C GLU A 476 1.96 -1.45 -9.33
N SER A 477 1.33 -2.41 -8.62
CA SER A 477 1.26 -2.38 -7.17
C SER A 477 2.67 -2.53 -6.56
N GLU A 478 2.83 -1.92 -5.39
CA GLU A 478 4.09 -1.88 -4.67
C GLU A 478 4.57 -3.29 -4.29
N LYS A 479 5.89 -3.46 -4.25
CA LYS A 479 6.55 -4.75 -3.95
C LYS A 479 7.50 -4.55 -2.76
N PRO A 480 6.97 -4.27 -1.56
CA PRO A 480 7.80 -4.00 -0.39
C PRO A 480 8.63 -5.22 0.01
N ASN A 481 9.69 -4.97 0.78
CA ASN A 481 10.55 -5.99 1.37
C ASN A 481 9.87 -6.61 2.59
N ILE A 482 8.89 -7.49 2.36
CA ILE A 482 8.17 -8.23 3.39
C ILE A 482 8.17 -9.73 3.08
N VAL A 483 7.74 -10.54 4.04
CA VAL A 483 7.41 -11.95 3.80
C VAL A 483 6.02 -12.03 3.17
N TYR A 484 5.95 -12.52 1.93
CA TYR A 484 4.68 -12.71 1.23
C TYR A 484 4.09 -14.07 1.57
N THR A 485 2.84 -14.07 2.04
CA THR A 485 2.06 -15.28 2.33
C THR A 485 0.67 -15.15 1.73
N GLU A 486 0.02 -16.29 1.55
CA GLU A 486 -1.38 -16.42 1.20
C GLU A 486 -2.30 -15.60 2.13
N VAL A 487 -1.92 -15.45 3.40
CA VAL A 487 -2.70 -14.69 4.37
C VAL A 487 -2.47 -13.18 4.26
N VAL A 488 -1.25 -12.73 3.93
CA VAL A 488 -1.03 -11.30 3.60
C VAL A 488 -1.94 -10.90 2.44
N TRP A 489 -2.04 -11.73 1.40
CA TRP A 489 -2.95 -11.45 0.28
C TRP A 489 -4.44 -11.60 0.64
N ALA A 490 -4.82 -12.54 1.52
CA ALA A 490 -6.20 -12.66 1.99
C ALA A 490 -6.63 -11.45 2.84
N LYS A 491 -5.75 -10.93 3.71
CA LYS A 491 -5.97 -9.70 4.48
C LYS A 491 -6.10 -8.50 3.56
N LEU A 492 -5.20 -8.36 2.57
CA LEU A 492 -5.32 -7.34 1.53
C LEU A 492 -6.69 -7.37 0.85
N LEU A 493 -7.16 -8.56 0.45
CA LEU A 493 -8.45 -8.74 -0.22
C LEU A 493 -9.63 -8.39 0.70
N ARG A 494 -9.59 -8.86 1.95
CA ARG A 494 -10.58 -8.53 3.00
C ARG A 494 -10.68 -7.03 3.24
N ASP A 495 -9.55 -6.37 3.48
CA ASP A 495 -9.51 -4.94 3.78
C ASP A 495 -9.91 -4.12 2.56
N PHE A 496 -9.60 -4.57 1.33
CA PHE A 496 -10.10 -3.93 0.11
C PHE A 496 -11.63 -3.97 0.03
N ILE A 497 -12.25 -5.11 0.35
CA ILE A 497 -13.72 -5.23 0.38
C ILE A 497 -14.32 -4.29 1.43
N ILE A 498 -13.70 -4.19 2.61
CA ILE A 498 -14.21 -3.35 3.70
C ILE A 498 -14.02 -1.86 3.41
N GLU A 499 -12.83 -1.44 2.98
CA GLU A 499 -12.46 -0.03 2.85
C GLU A 499 -12.89 0.60 1.53
N VAL A 500 -12.75 -0.16 0.43
CA VAL A 500 -12.93 0.33 -0.95
C VAL A 500 -14.29 -0.07 -1.51
N VAL A 501 -14.64 -1.35 -1.45
CA VAL A 501 -15.93 -1.83 -2.02
C VAL A 501 -17.11 -1.48 -1.12
N ARG A 502 -16.94 -1.62 0.20
CA ARG A 502 -17.92 -1.27 1.25
C ARG A 502 -19.24 -2.03 1.14
N GLU A 503 -19.21 -3.24 0.61
CA GLU A 503 -20.33 -4.20 0.57
C GLU A 503 -19.83 -5.62 0.27
N PRO A 504 -20.61 -6.68 0.58
CA PRO A 504 -20.22 -8.05 0.22
C PRO A 504 -20.20 -8.24 -1.31
N VAL A 505 -19.23 -9.00 -1.81
CA VAL A 505 -18.96 -9.13 -3.25
C VAL A 505 -19.07 -10.56 -3.76
N HIS A 506 -19.33 -10.73 -5.05
CA HIS A 506 -19.02 -11.98 -5.75
C HIS A 506 -17.52 -12.00 -6.08
N LEU A 507 -16.78 -12.90 -5.44
CA LEU A 507 -15.33 -13.03 -5.66
C LEU A 507 -15.07 -13.87 -6.90
N VAL A 508 -14.24 -13.37 -7.81
CA VAL A 508 -13.79 -14.11 -9.00
C VAL A 508 -12.28 -14.18 -8.97
N GLY A 509 -11.71 -15.39 -8.87
CA GLY A 509 -10.28 -15.56 -8.70
C GLY A 509 -9.70 -16.57 -9.69
N ASN A 510 -8.63 -16.17 -10.38
CA ASN A 510 -7.85 -17.07 -11.23
C ASN A 510 -6.63 -17.62 -10.48
N SER A 511 -6.38 -18.93 -10.58
CA SER A 511 -5.19 -19.56 -10.02
C SER A 511 -5.03 -19.22 -8.53
N ILE A 512 -3.91 -18.63 -8.12
CA ILE A 512 -3.68 -18.19 -6.74
C ILE A 512 -4.75 -17.21 -6.22
N GLY A 513 -5.31 -16.35 -7.09
CA GLY A 513 -6.40 -15.45 -6.75
C GLY A 513 -7.67 -16.18 -6.33
N GLY A 514 -7.93 -17.36 -6.92
CA GLY A 514 -9.01 -18.25 -6.51
C GLY A 514 -8.79 -18.87 -5.13
N TYR A 515 -7.55 -19.28 -4.84
CA TYR A 515 -7.18 -19.83 -3.53
C TYR A 515 -7.28 -18.76 -2.43
N ILE A 516 -6.81 -17.55 -2.69
CA ILE A 516 -6.94 -16.41 -1.77
C ILE A 516 -8.42 -16.06 -1.54
N ALA A 517 -9.24 -16.08 -2.59
CA ALA A 517 -10.69 -15.88 -2.46
C ALA A 517 -11.34 -16.96 -1.59
N ALA A 518 -10.93 -18.23 -1.72
CA ALA A 518 -11.41 -19.31 -0.87
C ALA A 518 -11.00 -19.14 0.61
N ILE A 519 -9.80 -18.61 0.89
CA ILE A 519 -9.39 -18.25 2.26
C ILE A 519 -10.31 -17.15 2.81
N VAL A 520 -10.61 -16.11 2.02
CA VAL A 520 -11.52 -15.04 2.44
C VAL A 520 -12.92 -15.56 2.72
N THR A 521 -13.46 -16.46 1.89
CA THR A 521 -14.79 -17.05 2.14
C THR A 521 -14.80 -17.96 3.37
N CYS A 522 -13.69 -18.61 3.69
CA CYS A 522 -13.55 -19.45 4.88
C CYS A 522 -13.49 -18.60 6.15
N LEU A 523 -12.63 -17.58 6.19
CA LEU A 523 -12.37 -16.76 7.37
C LEU A 523 -13.40 -15.64 7.59
N TRP A 524 -13.90 -15.06 6.50
CA TRP A 524 -14.83 -13.93 6.50
C TRP A 524 -15.99 -14.13 5.50
N PRO A 525 -16.79 -15.21 5.63
CA PRO A 525 -17.88 -15.53 4.70
C PRO A 525 -18.88 -14.40 4.47
N ALA A 526 -19.10 -13.54 5.45
CA ALA A 526 -20.01 -12.39 5.33
C ALA A 526 -19.52 -11.29 4.37
N LEU A 527 -18.25 -11.31 3.94
CA LEU A 527 -17.72 -10.44 2.90
C LEU A 527 -17.98 -10.95 1.49
N ALA A 528 -18.42 -12.21 1.34
CA ALA A 528 -18.61 -12.85 0.04
C ALA A 528 -20.07 -13.27 -0.18
N LYS A 529 -20.66 -12.84 -1.31
CA LYS A 529 -21.95 -13.33 -1.79
C LYS A 529 -21.82 -14.70 -2.46
N SER A 530 -20.75 -14.87 -3.24
CA SER A 530 -20.35 -16.14 -3.86
C SER A 530 -18.86 -16.12 -4.19
N VAL A 531 -18.31 -17.28 -4.56
CA VAL A 531 -16.93 -17.40 -5.05
C VAL A 531 -16.90 -18.18 -6.37
N ILE A 532 -16.21 -17.62 -7.36
CA ILE A 532 -16.03 -18.17 -8.70
C ILE A 532 -14.54 -18.47 -8.89
N LEU A 533 -14.24 -19.75 -9.02
CA LEU A 533 -12.88 -20.29 -9.08
C LEU A 533 -12.52 -20.60 -10.53
N LEU A 534 -11.62 -19.79 -11.11
CA LEU A 534 -11.14 -19.94 -12.49
C LEU A 534 -9.80 -20.67 -12.48
N ASN A 535 -9.78 -21.97 -12.77
CA ASN A 535 -8.54 -22.78 -12.67
C ASN A 535 -7.76 -22.50 -11.36
N SER A 536 -8.48 -22.48 -10.23
CA SER A 536 -7.91 -22.07 -8.94
C SER A 536 -6.71 -22.94 -8.53
N ALA A 537 -5.79 -22.35 -7.77
CA ALA A 537 -4.78 -23.09 -7.02
C ALA A 537 -5.41 -23.86 -5.84
N GLY A 538 -4.56 -24.52 -5.05
CA GLY A 538 -4.95 -25.36 -3.92
C GLY A 538 -5.20 -26.82 -4.32
N ILE A 539 -4.89 -27.75 -3.42
CA ILE A 539 -5.10 -29.20 -3.61
C ILE A 539 -6.38 -29.65 -2.93
N VAL A 540 -6.91 -30.81 -3.31
CA VAL A 540 -8.03 -31.46 -2.61
C VAL A 540 -7.47 -32.64 -1.82
N VAL A 541 -7.71 -32.67 -0.51
CA VAL A 541 -7.23 -33.76 0.37
C VAL A 541 -8.42 -34.36 1.11
N PRO A 542 -8.75 -35.64 0.87
CA PRO A 542 -9.84 -36.33 1.56
C PRO A 542 -9.58 -36.44 3.06
N GLY A 543 -10.63 -36.27 3.88
CA GLY A 543 -10.55 -36.51 5.32
C GLY A 543 -9.61 -35.59 6.10
N TYR A 544 -9.20 -34.46 5.51
CA TYR A 544 -8.36 -33.48 6.20
C TYR A 544 -9.09 -32.88 7.41
N SER A 545 -8.57 -33.15 8.61
CA SER A 545 -9.15 -32.75 9.89
C SER A 545 -8.35 -31.68 10.63
N GLY A 546 -7.41 -31.02 9.94
CA GLY A 546 -6.78 -29.79 10.45
C GLY A 546 -5.45 -29.95 11.18
N ALA A 547 -4.70 -31.03 10.97
CA ALA A 547 -3.31 -31.10 11.40
C ALA A 547 -2.42 -30.32 10.40
N CYS A 548 -2.17 -29.04 10.67
CA CYS A 548 -1.16 -28.27 9.94
C CYS A 548 0.17 -28.33 10.69
N ARG A 549 1.27 -28.64 9.99
CA ARG A 549 2.62 -28.46 10.51
C ARG A 549 2.99 -27.00 10.33
N SER A 550 3.21 -26.28 11.43
CA SER A 550 3.76 -24.92 11.42
C SER A 550 5.28 -25.01 11.59
N ASP A 551 6.00 -25.30 10.51
CA ASP A 551 7.44 -24.98 10.50
C ASP A 551 7.54 -23.46 10.31
N VAL A 552 8.24 -22.77 11.23
CA VAL A 552 8.48 -21.32 11.15
C VAL A 552 9.09 -21.02 9.78
N ARG A 553 8.39 -20.21 8.98
CA ARG A 553 8.75 -19.94 7.58
C ARG A 553 9.94 -18.98 7.54
N GLU A 554 11.16 -19.52 7.68
CA GLU A 554 12.38 -18.77 7.43
C GLU A 554 12.73 -18.78 5.94
N THR A 555 12.97 -17.60 5.36
CA THR A 555 13.53 -17.51 4.01
C THR A 555 14.97 -18.01 4.05
N SER A 556 15.20 -19.24 3.58
CA SER A 556 16.56 -19.77 3.47
C SER A 556 17.36 -19.02 2.39
N GLY A 557 18.68 -18.91 2.55
CA GLY A 557 19.55 -18.33 1.50
C GLY A 557 19.44 -19.06 0.16
N ALA A 558 19.05 -20.34 0.17
CA ALA A 558 18.75 -21.12 -1.03
C ALA A 558 17.48 -20.62 -1.75
N ALA A 559 16.42 -20.26 -1.03
CA ALA A 559 15.21 -19.68 -1.61
C ALA A 559 15.51 -18.32 -2.29
N TRP A 560 16.32 -17.47 -1.64
CA TRP A 560 16.78 -16.21 -2.22
C TRP A 560 17.56 -16.39 -3.53
N LEU A 561 18.53 -17.32 -3.55
CA LEU A 561 19.26 -17.66 -4.78
C LEU A 561 18.32 -18.24 -5.84
N GLY A 562 17.44 -19.16 -5.45
CA GLY A 562 16.43 -19.78 -6.32
C GLY A 562 15.54 -18.74 -7.00
N ALA A 563 15.08 -17.72 -6.27
CA ALA A 563 14.26 -16.64 -6.80
C ALA A 563 15.00 -15.78 -7.81
N ARG A 564 16.31 -15.54 -7.64
CA ARG A 564 17.13 -14.83 -8.64
C ARG A 564 17.29 -15.64 -9.93
N PHE A 565 17.54 -16.95 -9.81
CA PHE A 565 17.58 -17.84 -10.97
C PHE A 565 16.23 -17.92 -11.67
N LEU A 566 15.14 -18.06 -10.90
CA LEU A 566 13.78 -18.08 -11.43
C LEU A 566 13.43 -16.76 -12.14
N SER A 567 13.79 -15.62 -11.54
CA SER A 567 13.60 -14.30 -12.16
C SER A 567 14.32 -14.21 -13.51
N LEU A 568 15.58 -14.66 -13.58
CA LEU A 568 16.35 -14.68 -14.82
C LEU A 568 15.74 -15.64 -15.85
N PHE A 569 15.37 -16.85 -15.43
CA PHE A 569 14.75 -17.85 -16.29
C PHE A 569 13.42 -17.35 -16.88
N LEU A 570 12.55 -16.79 -16.04
CA LEU A 570 11.27 -16.23 -16.46
C LEU A 570 11.46 -15.07 -17.42
N ARG A 571 12.40 -14.14 -17.18
CA ARG A 571 12.67 -13.04 -18.13
C ARG A 571 13.10 -13.54 -19.51
N LEU A 572 13.90 -14.61 -19.57
CA LEU A 572 14.37 -15.18 -20.84
C LEU A 572 13.31 -16.03 -21.55
N ASN A 573 12.45 -16.73 -20.80
CA ASN A 573 11.49 -17.69 -21.33
C ASN A 573 10.02 -17.25 -21.23
N LEU A 574 9.73 -16.03 -20.77
CA LEU A 574 8.36 -15.59 -20.46
C LEU A 574 7.40 -15.84 -21.62
N ARG A 575 7.81 -15.52 -22.85
CA ARG A 575 6.97 -15.71 -24.03
C ARG A 575 6.56 -17.17 -24.20
N ASN A 576 7.47 -18.10 -23.99
CA ASN A 576 7.21 -19.53 -24.15
C ASN A 576 6.37 -20.06 -22.99
N THR A 577 6.73 -19.71 -21.75
CA THR A 577 5.99 -20.08 -20.54
C THR A 577 4.57 -19.52 -20.51
N LEU A 578 4.39 -18.27 -20.95
CA LEU A 578 3.06 -17.69 -21.05
C LEU A 578 2.27 -18.39 -22.15
N LYS A 579 2.82 -18.57 -23.36
CA LYS A 579 2.12 -19.27 -24.44
C LYS A 579 1.71 -20.69 -24.10
N SER A 580 2.50 -21.43 -23.31
CA SER A 580 2.10 -22.78 -22.87
C SER A 580 0.83 -22.75 -22.02
N CYS A 581 0.57 -21.65 -21.29
CA CYS A 581 -0.66 -21.49 -20.51
C CYS A 581 -1.93 -21.27 -21.36
N TYR A 582 -1.78 -21.02 -22.67
CA TYR A 582 -2.86 -20.75 -23.65
C TYR A 582 -2.83 -21.76 -24.82
N PRO A 583 -3.13 -23.05 -24.56
CA PRO A 583 -3.07 -24.11 -25.55
C PRO A 583 -4.16 -24.03 -26.62
N ILE A 584 -5.28 -23.33 -26.37
CA ILE A 584 -6.38 -23.16 -27.33
C ILE A 584 -6.19 -21.90 -28.17
N ARG A 585 -5.87 -20.79 -27.52
CA ARG A 585 -5.82 -19.46 -28.14
C ARG A 585 -4.53 -18.73 -27.77
N SER A 586 -3.42 -19.26 -28.28
CA SER A 586 -2.07 -18.73 -27.99
C SER A 586 -1.82 -17.30 -28.49
N ASP A 587 -2.66 -16.77 -29.38
CA ASP A 587 -2.66 -15.36 -29.79
C ASP A 587 -3.01 -14.40 -28.65
N ARG A 588 -3.73 -14.87 -27.62
CA ARG A 588 -4.07 -14.08 -26.42
C ARG A 588 -2.87 -13.82 -25.51
N ALA A 589 -1.87 -14.70 -25.53
CA ALA A 589 -0.53 -14.41 -25.02
C ALA A 589 0.20 -13.42 -25.97
N ASP A 590 -0.42 -12.25 -26.14
CA ASP A 590 -0.07 -11.24 -27.11
C ASP A 590 1.16 -10.42 -26.68
N LYS A 591 1.60 -9.56 -27.59
CA LYS A 591 2.78 -8.72 -27.35
C LYS A 591 2.60 -7.78 -26.16
N TRP A 592 1.39 -7.25 -25.96
CA TRP A 592 1.13 -6.30 -24.87
C TRP A 592 1.23 -6.99 -23.51
N LEU A 593 0.57 -8.13 -23.32
CA LEU A 593 0.58 -8.86 -22.05
C LEU A 593 1.99 -9.32 -21.69
N ILE A 594 2.74 -9.83 -22.67
CA ILE A 594 4.16 -10.19 -22.49
C ILE A 594 4.99 -8.97 -22.08
N GLN A 595 4.78 -7.82 -22.71
CA GLN A 595 5.52 -6.59 -22.37
C GLN A 595 5.22 -6.09 -20.97
N GLU A 596 3.96 -6.11 -20.53
CA GLU A 596 3.59 -5.69 -19.18
C GLU A 596 4.13 -6.62 -18.10
N MET A 597 4.07 -7.93 -18.32
CA MET A 597 4.68 -8.91 -17.41
C MET A 597 6.22 -8.78 -17.38
N LEU A 598 6.87 -8.56 -18.52
CA LEU A 598 8.31 -8.28 -18.56
C LEU A 598 8.65 -6.99 -17.82
N ARG A 599 7.90 -5.90 -18.03
CA ARG A 599 8.08 -4.61 -17.34
C ARG A 599 8.03 -4.80 -15.83
N ALA A 600 6.97 -5.43 -15.32
CA ALA A 600 6.80 -5.74 -13.90
C ALA A 600 7.93 -6.63 -13.36
N SER A 601 8.47 -7.53 -14.20
CA SER A 601 9.59 -8.39 -13.81
C SER A 601 10.88 -7.63 -13.51
N TYR A 602 11.04 -6.37 -13.93
CA TYR A 602 12.22 -5.53 -13.68
C TYR A 602 12.03 -4.52 -12.54
N ASP A 603 10.83 -4.44 -11.96
CA ASP A 603 10.51 -3.52 -10.87
C ASP A 603 11.28 -3.87 -9.58
N PRO A 604 11.55 -2.87 -8.71
CA PRO A 604 12.17 -3.12 -7.42
C PRO A 604 11.26 -4.02 -6.57
N GLY A 605 11.86 -4.97 -5.83
CA GLY A 605 11.14 -5.89 -4.96
C GLY A 605 10.66 -7.20 -5.59
N VAL A 606 10.72 -7.36 -6.92
CA VAL A 606 10.19 -8.56 -7.61
C VAL A 606 10.84 -9.88 -7.16
N VAL A 607 12.14 -9.88 -6.85
CA VAL A 607 12.83 -11.09 -6.35
C VAL A 607 12.23 -11.54 -5.02
N VAL A 608 11.85 -10.59 -4.16
CA VAL A 608 11.20 -10.88 -2.87
C VAL A 608 9.87 -11.61 -3.08
N VAL A 609 9.09 -11.17 -4.07
CA VAL A 609 7.81 -11.80 -4.40
C VAL A 609 8.04 -13.20 -4.99
N LEU A 610 9.08 -13.39 -5.80
CA LEU A 610 9.41 -14.70 -6.36
C LEU A 610 9.97 -15.68 -5.32
N GLU A 611 10.62 -15.19 -4.26
CA GLU A 611 11.00 -16.04 -3.11
C GLU A 611 9.79 -16.69 -2.46
N SER A 612 8.65 -16.00 -2.47
CA SER A 612 7.42 -16.53 -1.91
C SER A 612 7.01 -17.85 -2.56
N ILE A 613 7.37 -18.13 -3.82
CA ILE A 613 7.08 -19.40 -4.50
C ILE A 613 7.71 -20.59 -3.76
N PHE A 614 8.90 -20.40 -3.18
CA PHE A 614 9.63 -21.47 -2.48
C PHE A 614 9.14 -21.67 -1.05
N SER A 615 8.52 -20.65 -0.46
CA SER A 615 7.87 -20.72 0.85
C SER A 615 6.35 -20.81 0.74
N PHE A 616 5.81 -20.90 -0.48
CA PHE A 616 4.37 -20.88 -0.71
C PHE A 616 3.83 -22.24 -0.32
N ASP A 617 2.90 -22.22 0.62
CA ASP A 617 2.39 -23.44 1.20
C ASP A 617 0.89 -23.50 1.01
N LEU A 618 0.48 -24.26 0.00
CA LEU A 618 -0.93 -24.61 -0.26
C LEU A 618 -1.39 -25.72 0.70
N SER A 619 -0.91 -25.70 1.95
CA SER A 619 -1.11 -26.76 2.94
C SER A 619 -2.56 -26.92 3.37
N VAL A 620 -3.37 -25.86 3.27
CA VAL A 620 -4.79 -25.95 3.56
C VAL A 620 -5.53 -26.39 2.30
N PRO A 621 -6.17 -27.56 2.30
CA PRO A 621 -6.85 -28.07 1.12
C PRO A 621 -8.03 -27.19 0.72
N LEU A 622 -8.28 -27.08 -0.58
CA LEU A 622 -9.36 -26.26 -1.13
C LEU A 622 -10.74 -26.76 -0.68
N ASN A 623 -10.95 -28.07 -0.60
CA ASN A 623 -12.21 -28.64 -0.10
C ASN A 623 -12.49 -28.27 1.37
N TYR A 624 -11.43 -28.05 2.16
CA TYR A 624 -11.57 -27.56 3.53
C TYR A 624 -11.93 -26.08 3.57
N LEU A 625 -11.30 -25.25 2.74
CA LEU A 625 -11.58 -23.81 2.66
C LEU A 625 -12.99 -23.50 2.18
N LEU A 626 -13.58 -24.37 1.35
CA LEU A 626 -14.92 -24.19 0.80
C LEU A 626 -16.03 -24.79 1.68
N GLN A 627 -15.65 -25.46 2.76
CA GLN A 627 -16.60 -26.15 3.63
C GLN A 627 -17.57 -25.15 4.28
N GLY A 628 -18.88 -25.39 4.14
CA GLY A 628 -19.94 -24.50 4.62
C GLY A 628 -20.32 -23.35 3.68
N PHE A 629 -19.66 -23.22 2.52
CA PHE A 629 -19.96 -22.21 1.50
C PHE A 629 -20.31 -22.82 0.13
N GLU A 630 -20.41 -24.15 0.03
CA GLU A 630 -20.40 -24.95 -1.20
C GLU A 630 -21.47 -24.54 -2.21
N LYS A 631 -22.71 -24.28 -1.73
CA LYS A 631 -23.85 -23.87 -2.57
C LYS A 631 -23.63 -22.54 -3.33
N ARG A 632 -22.64 -21.76 -2.91
CA ARG A 632 -22.28 -20.45 -3.48
C ARG A 632 -20.91 -20.50 -4.18
N VAL A 633 -20.44 -21.70 -4.52
CA VAL A 633 -19.18 -21.90 -5.25
C VAL A 633 -19.47 -22.32 -6.69
N LEU A 634 -18.87 -21.59 -7.62
CA LEU A 634 -18.82 -21.95 -9.03
C LEU A 634 -17.36 -22.23 -9.44
N VAL A 635 -17.09 -23.43 -9.93
CA VAL A 635 -15.77 -23.82 -10.45
C VAL A 635 -15.82 -23.84 -11.96
N LEU A 636 -15.03 -22.98 -12.61
CA LEU A 636 -14.82 -22.96 -14.05
C LEU A 636 -13.41 -23.48 -14.34
N GLN A 637 -13.33 -24.68 -14.90
CA GLN A 637 -12.06 -25.38 -15.11
C GLN A 637 -11.76 -25.57 -16.59
N GLY A 638 -10.66 -24.97 -17.04
CA GLY A 638 -10.07 -25.28 -18.34
C GLY A 638 -9.47 -26.68 -18.36
N MET A 639 -10.03 -27.57 -19.18
CA MET A 639 -9.66 -28.99 -19.24
C MET A 639 -8.32 -29.25 -19.93
N LYS A 640 -7.69 -28.23 -20.52
CA LYS A 640 -6.37 -28.30 -21.16
C LYS A 640 -5.32 -27.52 -20.36
N ASP A 641 -5.57 -27.25 -19.08
CA ASP A 641 -4.60 -26.58 -18.21
C ASP A 641 -3.29 -27.38 -18.14
N PRO A 642 -2.14 -26.80 -18.55
CA PRO A 642 -0.85 -27.49 -18.47
C PRO A 642 -0.28 -27.55 -17.05
N LEU A 643 -0.81 -26.76 -16.10
CA LEU A 643 -0.25 -26.63 -14.76
C LEU A 643 -0.89 -27.58 -13.74
N CYS A 644 -2.06 -28.15 -14.05
CA CYS A 644 -2.79 -29.02 -13.14
C CYS A 644 -3.50 -30.14 -13.90
N ASP A 645 -3.51 -31.36 -13.34
CA ASP A 645 -4.37 -32.44 -13.82
C ASP A 645 -5.84 -32.11 -13.50
N SER A 646 -6.49 -31.47 -14.46
CA SER A 646 -7.86 -30.98 -14.35
C SER A 646 -8.86 -32.12 -14.11
N ARG A 647 -8.63 -33.31 -14.67
CA ARG A 647 -9.58 -34.43 -14.54
C ARG A 647 -9.57 -34.99 -13.13
N SER A 648 -8.37 -35.27 -12.60
CA SER A 648 -8.20 -35.75 -11.23
C SER A 648 -8.74 -34.73 -10.22
N ARG A 649 -8.39 -33.45 -10.39
CA ARG A 649 -8.89 -32.36 -9.54
C ARG A 649 -10.42 -32.30 -9.47
N LEU A 650 -11.09 -32.33 -10.63
CA LEU A 650 -12.55 -32.25 -10.67
C LEU A 650 -13.22 -33.51 -10.10
N ALA A 651 -12.64 -34.69 -10.31
CA ALA A 651 -13.13 -35.93 -9.68
C ALA A 651 -13.11 -35.80 -8.15
N MET A 652 -11.98 -35.34 -7.59
CA MET A 652 -11.84 -35.13 -6.14
C MET A 652 -12.80 -34.06 -5.60
N LEU A 653 -13.02 -32.96 -6.33
CA LEU A 653 -13.99 -31.93 -5.92
C LEU A 653 -15.43 -32.46 -5.94
N ARG A 654 -15.80 -33.25 -6.95
CA ARG A 654 -17.14 -33.87 -7.03
C ARG A 654 -17.37 -34.85 -5.88
N GLU A 655 -16.34 -35.59 -5.48
CA GLU A 655 -16.44 -36.59 -4.42
C GLU A 655 -16.46 -35.95 -3.01
N HIS A 656 -15.70 -34.87 -2.80
CA HIS A 656 -15.47 -34.32 -1.46
C HIS A 656 -16.08 -32.93 -1.22
N SER A 657 -16.91 -32.41 -2.13
CA SER A 657 -17.55 -31.11 -1.98
C SER A 657 -18.94 -31.11 -2.63
N GLU A 658 -19.93 -31.64 -1.90
CA GLU A 658 -21.32 -31.65 -2.33
C GLU A 658 -21.89 -30.23 -2.40
N GLY A 659 -22.59 -29.91 -3.49
CA GLY A 659 -23.27 -28.62 -3.69
C GLY A 659 -22.48 -27.58 -4.49
N ILE A 660 -21.20 -27.84 -4.81
CA ILE A 660 -20.43 -26.98 -5.71
C ILE A 660 -20.91 -27.16 -7.15
N VAL A 661 -21.09 -26.04 -7.87
CA VAL A 661 -21.39 -26.06 -9.31
C VAL A 661 -20.09 -26.09 -10.10
N ILE A 662 -19.92 -27.09 -10.96
CA ILE A 662 -18.71 -27.28 -11.78
C ILE A 662 -19.06 -27.14 -13.26
N ARG A 663 -18.31 -26.32 -13.99
CA ARG A 663 -18.35 -26.22 -15.46
C ARG A 663 -16.98 -26.52 -16.04
N GLU A 664 -16.95 -27.49 -16.95
CA GLU A 664 -15.77 -27.85 -17.71
C GLU A 664 -15.70 -26.99 -18.97
N LEU A 665 -14.52 -26.46 -19.27
CA LEU A 665 -14.30 -25.57 -20.40
C LEU A 665 -13.17 -26.11 -21.28
N ASN A 666 -13.33 -26.00 -22.60
CA ASN A 666 -12.24 -26.24 -23.53
C ASN A 666 -11.30 -25.01 -23.57
N ALA A 667 -10.53 -24.83 -22.50
CA ALA A 667 -9.56 -23.76 -22.28
C ALA A 667 -8.32 -24.29 -21.51
N GLY A 668 -7.23 -23.53 -21.48
CA GLY A 668 -6.04 -23.75 -20.68
C GLY A 668 -6.12 -23.13 -19.29
N HIS A 669 -5.00 -22.56 -18.83
CA HIS A 669 -4.86 -22.06 -17.46
C HIS A 669 -5.57 -20.72 -17.20
N CYS A 670 -5.72 -19.90 -18.25
CA CYS A 670 -6.29 -18.55 -18.16
C CYS A 670 -7.63 -18.48 -18.93
N PRO A 671 -8.68 -19.20 -18.51
CA PRO A 671 -9.91 -19.31 -19.30
C PRO A 671 -10.60 -17.96 -19.47
N HIS A 672 -10.49 -17.05 -18.49
CA HIS A 672 -11.04 -15.69 -18.56
C HIS A 672 -10.48 -14.85 -19.71
N ASP A 673 -9.22 -15.08 -20.08
CA ASP A 673 -8.56 -14.36 -21.19
C ASP A 673 -8.57 -15.16 -22.50
N GLU A 674 -8.64 -16.49 -22.43
CA GLU A 674 -8.64 -17.36 -23.62
C GLU A 674 -10.03 -17.46 -24.28
N LYS A 675 -11.09 -17.49 -23.45
CA LYS A 675 -12.51 -17.57 -23.85
C LYS A 675 -13.37 -16.59 -23.02
N PRO A 676 -13.12 -15.27 -23.12
CA PRO A 676 -13.80 -14.28 -22.29
C PRO A 676 -15.32 -14.30 -22.47
N GLU A 677 -15.84 -14.49 -23.68
CA GLU A 677 -17.29 -14.42 -23.96
C GLU A 677 -18.06 -15.55 -23.25
N GLU A 678 -17.54 -16.77 -23.30
CA GLU A 678 -18.11 -17.93 -22.61
C GLU A 678 -18.04 -17.76 -21.08
N ILE A 679 -16.90 -17.29 -20.56
CA ILE A 679 -16.70 -17.04 -19.13
C ILE A 679 -17.63 -15.94 -18.61
N ASN A 680 -17.70 -14.80 -19.30
CA ASN A 680 -18.50 -13.67 -18.85
C ASN A 680 -19.98 -14.02 -18.81
N SER A 681 -20.48 -14.73 -19.83
CA SER A 681 -21.87 -15.21 -19.87
C SER A 681 -22.19 -16.08 -18.65
N ILE A 682 -21.34 -17.07 -18.36
CA ILE A 682 -21.52 -17.96 -17.21
C ILE A 682 -21.47 -17.19 -15.88
N ILE A 683 -20.55 -16.23 -15.74
CA ILE A 683 -20.44 -15.41 -14.53
C ILE A 683 -21.70 -14.56 -14.34
N GLN A 684 -22.19 -13.90 -15.39
CA GLN A 684 -23.38 -13.05 -15.32
C GLN A 684 -24.64 -13.87 -14.98
N GLU A 685 -24.83 -15.03 -15.63
CA GLU A 685 -25.94 -15.95 -15.33
C GLU A 685 -25.93 -16.39 -13.86
N TRP A 686 -24.75 -16.74 -13.35
CA TRP A 686 -24.56 -17.13 -11.96
C TRP A 686 -24.91 -16.02 -10.97
N VAL A 687 -24.45 -14.80 -11.22
CA VAL A 687 -24.74 -13.64 -10.38
C VAL A 687 -26.24 -13.32 -10.37
N VAL A 688 -26.87 -13.29 -11.55
CA VAL A 688 -28.32 -13.05 -11.66
C VAL A 688 -29.12 -14.10 -10.89
N THR A 689 -28.75 -15.37 -11.02
CA THR A 689 -29.40 -16.48 -10.31
C THR A 689 -29.34 -16.28 -8.81
N LEU A 690 -28.16 -16.05 -8.24
CA LEU A 690 -27.99 -15.89 -6.79
C LEU A 690 -28.65 -14.62 -6.23
N GLU A 691 -28.58 -13.51 -6.95
CA GLU A 691 -29.22 -12.26 -6.49
C GLU A 691 -30.75 -12.40 -6.50
N SER A 692 -31.32 -13.15 -7.45
CA SER A 692 -32.77 -13.46 -7.47
C SER A 692 -33.21 -14.35 -6.29
N GLU A 693 -32.38 -15.32 -5.89
CA GLU A 693 -32.64 -16.18 -4.72
C GLU A 693 -32.61 -15.39 -3.41
N VAL A 694 -31.72 -14.39 -3.30
CA VAL A 694 -31.63 -13.52 -2.13
C VAL A 694 -32.86 -12.61 -2.02
N LEU A 695 -33.33 -12.05 -3.14
CA LEU A 695 -34.53 -11.21 -3.19
C LEU A 695 -35.80 -11.99 -2.79
N THR A 696 -35.97 -13.19 -3.33
CA THR A 696 -37.13 -14.05 -3.01
C THR A 696 -37.13 -14.52 -1.55
N THR A 697 -35.96 -14.84 -1.00
CA THR A 697 -35.83 -15.22 0.42
C THR A 697 -36.11 -14.04 1.36
N SER A 698 -35.75 -12.82 0.96
CA SER A 698 -35.99 -11.59 1.72
C SER A 698 -37.48 -11.18 1.70
N SER A 699 -38.16 -11.33 0.56
CA SER A 699 -39.60 -11.07 0.43
C SER A 699 -40.44 -11.99 1.34
N LYS A 700 -40.10 -13.28 1.36
CA LYS A 700 -40.74 -14.28 2.24
C LYS A 700 -40.54 -14.01 3.74
N ARG A 701 -39.40 -13.42 4.14
CA ARG A 701 -39.15 -13.06 5.55
C ARG A 701 -39.89 -11.80 6.00
N LEU A 702 -40.25 -10.92 5.07
CA LEU A 702 -40.98 -9.68 5.36
C LEU A 702 -42.51 -9.83 5.27
N GLY A 703 -43.02 -11.03 4.99
CA GLY A 703 -44.47 -11.28 4.89
C GLY A 703 -45.15 -10.49 3.77
N LEU A 704 -44.39 -10.08 2.76
CA LEU A 704 -44.87 -9.38 1.57
C LEU A 704 -45.04 -10.39 0.43
N ASP A 705 -45.92 -11.37 0.62
CA ASP A 705 -46.55 -12.08 -0.50
C ASP A 705 -48.02 -11.62 -0.50
N CYS A 706 -48.42 -10.92 -1.58
CA CYS A 706 -49.81 -10.47 -1.78
C CYS A 706 -50.77 -11.66 -1.94
#